data_AF-A0AAX0HRZ4-F1
#
_entry.id   AF-A0AAX0HRZ4-F1
#
_cell.length_a   1.000
_cell.length_b   1.000
_cell.length_c   1.000
_cell.angle_alpha   90.00
_cell.angle_beta   90.00
_cell.angle_gamma   90.00
#
_symmetry.space_group_name_H-M   'P 1'
#
loop_
_entity.id
_entity.type
_entity.pdbx_description
1 polymer ?
#
loop_
_entity_poly.entity_id
_entity_poly.type
_entity_poly.pdbx_seq_one_letter_code
_entity_poly.pdbx_strand_id
1 'polypeptide(L)'
;MEEKIKQAIENIAKNLEVHKEYIRFDNTEQIYIIEDYLDNKIIEIKKDIKFDNLMDYPLKFSYCNFLETVIGWNKTFKEKIIFKEVVFCKVVNFSFSIFDKNINFSNVKFEDKLYFEKCQFKEKFEFFGINNLKVEFNNSLFEKEVYFGKEINDKNIEKSNSFGSCSFEYANFSNCYFKNEVYFKNNEFKQVFFRNSKFNDNVYFNNSVFKDYTDFHECEFEKTACFYGVRFDKAPNFSACYFKEPKAVNLINVDIDKLDFKSLEQYIEDNYKDETCENKQEITEEQRNNNCKLKCAKHLKDSFRVIKDVLITQNNTLEAQEWHKLELYAKEKELEIQLSKNKNDNLKKESKNQVYNPKDYEKFNYSRLKTLKSKLMPLIFYSLLPMAHTLFLPFYLFCTIFIIIKIITKILIKISKLFYYFYISFRPLEWNKFIIFWKVKFNHCIKKLMTFGRKMLDFTLWFDCILLQVYRNTSDHHTNFLKILNFTILMISLYAFMGFLFSKTVDFISYFDQISIAIASYIILLVFALMLVNVKKQLYQYGVILIFMLCGAFTISMILFLSSEYISTFCFLIYFLGVLIFYLFFICKIKLFVFIVRFFAYMIFIATIIIKPQLINPFAGIFSSDKLYESKFEKRLNDLNTSAIINLAKLSQKDFNFTKEYINISFTELNSAKTLIIANKEKLKEILSKVYNDKYVSDYKKVLNELENNTSNVKNIIEEIDNKNNNSVVSAQLNKFLKLNFSQEIDILYAIKSNFSISEKLSPEQMALFDQKDSQDKLKSVLALLKFKLSFEGILKIINQDEITENTIKSTSVLYSIILLLCIFSLQKTARKNSIVPS
;
A
#
# COMPACT_ATOMS: atom_id res chain seq x y z
N MET A 1 23.10 -59.19 -54.00
CA MET A 1 22.25 -58.54 -52.97
C MET A 1 22.23 -59.38 -51.72
N GLU A 2 21.91 -60.67 -51.82
CA GLU A 2 21.85 -61.61 -50.70
C GLU A 2 23.18 -61.76 -49.92
N GLU A 3 24.33 -61.79 -50.61
CA GLU A 3 25.65 -61.88 -49.97
C GLU A 3 26.02 -60.63 -49.15
N LYS A 4 25.65 -59.43 -49.66
CA LYS A 4 25.83 -58.16 -48.93
C LYS A 4 24.96 -58.10 -47.68
N ILE A 5 23.73 -58.62 -47.73
CA ILE A 5 22.83 -58.71 -46.58
C ILE A 5 23.40 -59.67 -45.53
N LYS A 6 23.87 -60.85 -45.95
CA LYS A 6 24.51 -61.83 -45.04
C LYS A 6 25.74 -61.23 -44.34
N GLN A 7 26.60 -60.53 -45.09
CA GLN A 7 27.77 -59.86 -44.52
C GLN A 7 27.39 -58.72 -43.55
N ALA A 8 26.36 -57.94 -43.87
CA ALA A 8 25.85 -56.90 -42.99
C ALA A 8 25.31 -57.49 -41.68
N ILE A 9 24.54 -58.59 -41.75
CA ILE A 9 24.04 -59.31 -40.57
C ILE A 9 25.19 -59.78 -39.69
N GLU A 10 26.23 -60.38 -40.26
CA GLU A 10 27.41 -60.82 -39.50
C GLU A 10 28.13 -59.65 -38.82
N ASN A 11 28.29 -58.53 -39.52
CA ASN A 11 28.89 -57.32 -38.96
C ASN A 11 28.06 -56.74 -37.81
N ILE A 12 26.73 -56.62 -37.98
CA ILE A 12 25.83 -56.09 -36.94
C ILE A 12 25.84 -57.02 -35.73
N ALA A 13 25.69 -58.34 -35.93
CA ALA A 13 25.72 -59.34 -34.86
C ALA A 13 27.02 -59.27 -34.05
N LYS A 14 28.17 -59.15 -34.73
CA LYS A 14 29.48 -59.03 -34.09
C LYS A 14 29.63 -57.74 -33.28
N ASN A 15 29.14 -56.61 -33.79
CA ASN A 15 29.24 -55.33 -33.07
C ASN A 15 28.31 -55.26 -31.84
N LEU A 16 27.17 -55.93 -31.90
CA LEU A 16 26.21 -56.00 -30.79
C LEU A 16 26.48 -57.16 -29.80
N GLU A 17 27.37 -58.09 -30.15
CA GLU A 17 27.61 -59.35 -29.42
C GLU A 17 26.35 -60.20 -29.22
N VAL A 18 25.53 -60.28 -30.28
CA VAL A 18 24.29 -61.08 -30.32
C VAL A 18 24.36 -62.19 -31.36
N HIS A 19 23.52 -63.22 -31.23
CA HIS A 19 23.41 -64.26 -32.24
C HIS A 19 22.82 -63.70 -33.55
N LYS A 20 23.43 -64.07 -34.69
CA LYS A 20 22.98 -63.65 -36.03
C LYS A 20 21.52 -64.03 -36.36
N GLU A 21 20.99 -65.04 -35.70
CA GLU A 21 19.61 -65.51 -35.84
C GLU A 21 18.58 -64.48 -35.36
N TYR A 22 18.99 -63.57 -34.47
CA TYR A 22 18.14 -62.45 -34.01
C TYR A 22 18.09 -61.27 -34.98
N ILE A 23 18.79 -61.36 -36.13
CA ILE A 23 18.85 -60.26 -37.10
C ILE A 23 18.27 -60.74 -38.43
N ARG A 24 17.21 -60.05 -38.88
CA ARG A 24 16.61 -60.28 -40.19
C ARG A 24 16.56 -58.97 -40.98
N PHE A 25 16.67 -59.05 -42.30
CA PHE A 25 16.45 -57.91 -43.17
C PHE A 25 15.01 -57.90 -43.67
N ASP A 26 14.28 -56.82 -43.40
CA ASP A 26 12.93 -56.61 -43.93
C ASP A 26 13.02 -55.92 -45.30
N ASN A 27 12.62 -56.64 -46.35
CA ASN A 27 12.64 -56.14 -47.72
C ASN A 27 11.60 -55.04 -47.99
N THR A 28 10.52 -54.97 -47.21
CA THR A 28 9.47 -53.97 -47.41
C THR A 28 9.89 -52.63 -46.83
N GLU A 29 10.43 -52.65 -45.60
CA GLU A 29 10.92 -51.45 -44.92
C GLU A 29 12.39 -51.13 -45.25
N GLN A 30 13.11 -52.02 -45.93
CA GLN A 30 14.55 -51.91 -46.23
C GLN A 30 15.37 -51.64 -44.94
N ILE A 31 15.17 -52.47 -43.92
CA ILE A 31 15.74 -52.27 -42.57
C ILE A 31 16.20 -53.59 -41.96
N TYR A 32 17.30 -53.57 -41.21
CA TYR A 32 17.74 -54.71 -40.39
C TYR A 32 17.01 -54.66 -39.04
N ILE A 33 16.21 -55.67 -38.77
CA ILE A 33 15.45 -55.82 -37.53
C ILE A 33 16.21 -56.76 -36.61
N ILE A 34 16.52 -56.26 -35.41
CA ILE A 34 17.11 -57.00 -34.30
C ILE A 34 15.97 -57.34 -33.34
N GLU A 35 15.52 -58.59 -33.36
CA GLU A 35 14.44 -59.12 -32.52
C GLU A 35 14.53 -60.65 -32.43
N ASP A 36 14.15 -61.23 -31.29
CA ASP A 36 13.97 -62.68 -31.20
C ASP A 36 12.59 -63.05 -31.75
N TYR A 37 12.50 -63.19 -33.07
CA TYR A 37 11.24 -63.48 -33.75
C TYR A 37 10.74 -64.93 -33.53
N LEU A 38 11.59 -65.82 -33.01
CA LEU A 38 11.28 -67.24 -32.83
C LEU A 38 10.59 -67.48 -31.48
N ASP A 39 11.18 -66.95 -30.40
CA ASP A 39 10.69 -67.17 -29.04
C ASP A 39 10.04 -65.93 -28.41
N ASN A 40 10.05 -64.77 -29.10
CA ASN A 40 9.60 -63.48 -28.57
C ASN A 40 10.25 -63.11 -27.22
N LYS A 41 11.51 -63.51 -26.99
CA LYS A 41 12.25 -63.16 -25.78
C LYS A 41 12.93 -61.80 -25.92
N ILE A 42 13.23 -61.20 -24.78
CA ILE A 42 13.98 -59.94 -24.71
C ILE A 42 15.45 -60.23 -24.97
N ILE A 43 16.06 -59.50 -25.90
CA ILE A 43 17.50 -59.61 -26.19
C ILE A 43 18.28 -58.71 -25.23
N GLU A 44 19.18 -59.30 -24.45
CA GLU A 44 20.08 -58.53 -23.56
C GLU A 44 21.41 -58.22 -24.25
N ILE A 45 21.70 -56.93 -24.44
CA ILE A 45 22.96 -56.41 -24.96
C ILE A 45 23.80 -55.95 -23.76
N LYS A 46 24.83 -56.73 -23.43
CA LYS A 46 25.56 -56.66 -22.14
C LYS A 46 26.85 -55.83 -22.17
N LYS A 47 27.05 -55.04 -23.22
CA LYS A 47 28.29 -54.30 -23.49
C LYS A 47 27.97 -52.87 -23.94
N ASP A 48 28.90 -51.95 -23.66
CA ASP A 48 28.85 -50.59 -24.19
C ASP A 48 28.79 -50.61 -25.73
N ILE A 49 27.73 -50.01 -26.28
CA ILE A 49 27.54 -49.91 -27.72
C ILE A 49 28.06 -48.57 -28.21
N LYS A 50 29.13 -48.62 -29.01
CA LYS A 50 29.59 -47.47 -29.81
C LYS A 50 29.07 -47.62 -31.23
N PHE A 51 28.38 -46.61 -31.73
CA PHE A 51 27.78 -46.66 -33.07
C PHE A 51 28.78 -46.57 -34.24
N ASP A 52 30.10 -46.58 -33.96
CA ASP A 52 31.20 -46.47 -34.94
C ASP A 52 31.00 -47.31 -36.21
N ASN A 53 30.56 -48.55 -36.08
CA ASN A 53 30.36 -49.48 -37.20
C ASN A 53 28.89 -49.78 -37.51
N LEU A 54 27.95 -49.05 -36.88
CA LEU A 54 26.51 -49.28 -36.98
C LEU A 54 25.77 -48.14 -37.70
N MET A 55 26.35 -46.94 -37.78
CA MET A 55 25.75 -45.72 -38.35
C MET A 55 25.29 -45.81 -39.81
N ASP A 56 25.92 -46.67 -40.61
CA ASP A 56 25.65 -46.81 -42.04
C ASP A 56 24.59 -47.89 -42.35
N TYR A 57 24.04 -48.56 -41.33
CA TYR A 57 22.98 -49.54 -41.51
C TYR A 57 21.62 -48.96 -41.09
N PRO A 58 20.52 -49.25 -41.82
CA PRO A 58 19.18 -48.97 -41.33
C PRO A 58 18.84 -50.01 -40.26
N LEU A 59 18.69 -49.58 -39.00
CA LEU A 59 18.56 -50.49 -37.85
C LEU A 59 17.23 -50.31 -37.13
N LYS A 60 16.59 -51.43 -36.76
CA LYS A 60 15.41 -51.47 -35.89
C LYS A 60 15.63 -52.45 -34.76
N PHE A 61 15.74 -51.94 -33.54
CA PHE A 61 15.81 -52.75 -32.33
C PHE A 61 14.39 -52.94 -31.79
N SER A 62 13.93 -54.19 -31.67
CA SER A 62 12.62 -54.52 -31.10
C SER A 62 12.80 -55.49 -29.94
N TYR A 63 12.23 -55.15 -28.77
CA TYR A 63 12.32 -55.97 -27.55
C TYR A 63 13.77 -56.23 -27.10
N CYS A 64 14.60 -55.18 -27.06
CA CYS A 64 16.00 -55.26 -26.61
C CYS A 64 16.23 -54.51 -25.31
N ASN A 65 17.10 -55.04 -24.45
CA ASN A 65 17.63 -54.38 -23.25
C ASN A 65 19.11 -54.06 -23.43
N PHE A 66 19.45 -52.78 -23.51
CA PHE A 66 20.83 -52.31 -23.44
C PHE A 66 21.20 -52.12 -21.98
N LEU A 67 21.99 -53.05 -21.43
CA LEU A 67 22.37 -53.05 -20.01
C LEU A 67 23.51 -52.05 -19.71
N GLU A 68 24.24 -51.65 -20.74
CA GLU A 68 25.42 -50.78 -20.68
C GLU A 68 25.23 -49.51 -21.52
N THR A 69 26.22 -48.63 -21.54
CA THR A 69 26.12 -47.28 -22.13
C THR A 69 25.99 -47.35 -23.65
N VAL A 70 25.19 -46.47 -24.25
CA VAL A 70 25.06 -46.37 -25.71
C VAL A 70 25.57 -45.02 -26.19
N ILE A 71 26.63 -45.03 -27.00
CA ILE A 71 27.37 -43.85 -27.44
C ILE A 71 27.32 -43.72 -28.96
N GLY A 72 26.64 -42.68 -29.42
CA GLY A 72 26.61 -42.20 -30.79
C GLY A 72 27.06 -40.75 -30.90
N TRP A 73 28.07 -40.34 -30.13
CA TRP A 73 28.57 -38.96 -30.01
C TRP A 73 29.40 -38.51 -31.24
N ASN A 74 29.13 -37.29 -31.72
CA ASN A 74 29.84 -36.65 -32.83
C ASN A 74 29.90 -37.52 -34.10
N LYS A 75 28.73 -38.04 -34.50
CA LYS A 75 28.54 -39.04 -35.55
C LYS A 75 27.61 -38.53 -36.65
N THR A 76 27.68 -39.16 -37.82
CA THR A 76 26.72 -38.93 -38.90
C THR A 76 26.02 -40.24 -39.22
N PHE A 77 24.73 -40.31 -38.88
CA PHE A 77 23.86 -41.44 -39.14
C PHE A 77 23.20 -41.24 -40.50
N LYS A 78 23.69 -41.98 -41.50
CA LYS A 78 23.19 -41.88 -42.88
C LYS A 78 21.87 -42.60 -43.10
N GLU A 79 21.58 -43.56 -42.24
CA GLU A 79 20.43 -44.45 -42.34
C GLU A 79 19.52 -44.32 -41.11
N LYS A 80 18.28 -44.79 -41.24
CA LYS A 80 17.27 -44.68 -40.17
C LYS A 80 17.59 -45.58 -38.98
N ILE A 81 17.25 -45.11 -37.78
CA ILE A 81 17.38 -45.88 -36.54
C ILE A 81 16.04 -45.88 -35.79
N ILE A 82 15.52 -47.07 -35.51
CA ILE A 82 14.25 -47.27 -34.82
C ILE A 82 14.49 -48.09 -33.56
N PHE A 83 14.00 -47.60 -32.42
CA PHE A 83 13.95 -48.35 -31.16
C PHE A 83 12.49 -48.55 -30.77
N LYS A 84 12.06 -49.80 -30.64
CA LYS A 84 10.68 -50.15 -30.31
C LYS A 84 10.66 -51.14 -29.14
N GLU A 85 9.93 -50.80 -28.06
CA GLU A 85 9.87 -51.66 -26.85
C GLU A 85 11.27 -51.98 -26.30
N VAL A 86 12.15 -50.96 -26.28
CA VAL A 86 13.56 -51.09 -25.87
C VAL A 86 13.74 -50.52 -24.46
N VAL A 87 14.62 -51.13 -23.66
CA VAL A 87 15.07 -50.58 -22.38
C VAL A 87 16.54 -50.18 -22.48
N PHE A 88 16.85 -48.94 -22.10
CA PHE A 88 18.22 -48.48 -21.87
C PHE A 88 18.44 -48.33 -20.36
N CYS A 89 19.27 -49.19 -19.78
CA CYS A 89 19.56 -49.19 -18.34
C CYS A 89 20.57 -48.09 -17.93
N LYS A 90 21.38 -47.62 -18.88
CA LYS A 90 22.40 -46.56 -18.67
C LYS A 90 22.22 -45.42 -19.67
N VAL A 91 23.10 -44.42 -19.56
CA VAL A 91 23.12 -43.23 -20.40
C VAL A 91 23.14 -43.57 -21.90
N VAL A 92 22.35 -42.83 -22.66
CA VAL A 92 22.37 -42.84 -24.12
C VAL A 92 22.82 -41.46 -24.61
N ASN A 93 23.92 -41.39 -25.36
CA ASN A 93 24.51 -40.12 -25.76
C ASN A 93 24.75 -40.04 -27.26
N PHE A 94 23.94 -39.21 -27.92
CA PHE A 94 24.03 -38.88 -29.34
C PHE A 94 24.48 -37.44 -29.60
N SER A 95 24.95 -36.71 -28.58
CA SER A 95 25.29 -35.28 -28.73
C SER A 95 26.28 -35.03 -29.86
N PHE A 96 26.16 -33.86 -30.50
CA PHE A 96 26.97 -33.39 -31.65
C PHE A 96 26.77 -34.20 -32.93
N SER A 97 25.73 -35.02 -33.02
CA SER A 97 25.51 -35.89 -34.18
C SER A 97 24.52 -35.35 -35.19
N ILE A 98 24.66 -35.84 -36.42
CA ILE A 98 23.79 -35.51 -37.56
C ILE A 98 23.03 -36.77 -37.95
N PHE A 99 21.72 -36.66 -38.08
CA PHE A 99 20.83 -37.72 -38.55
C PHE A 99 20.26 -37.35 -39.92
N ASP A 100 20.74 -38.01 -40.97
CA ASP A 100 20.29 -37.79 -42.36
C ASP A 100 18.94 -38.45 -42.64
N LYS A 101 18.53 -39.43 -41.81
CA LYS A 101 17.27 -40.17 -41.88
C LYS A 101 16.56 -40.17 -40.54
N ASN A 102 15.33 -40.70 -40.52
CA ASN A 102 14.49 -40.64 -39.32
C ASN A 102 15.13 -41.38 -38.15
N ILE A 103 14.91 -40.85 -36.95
CA ILE A 103 15.17 -41.55 -35.70
C ILE A 103 13.85 -41.64 -34.94
N ASN A 104 13.51 -42.85 -34.49
CA ASN A 104 12.25 -43.14 -33.84
C ASN A 104 12.47 -43.91 -32.54
N PHE A 105 11.80 -43.45 -31.48
CA PHE A 105 11.71 -44.15 -30.19
C PHE A 105 10.23 -44.38 -29.87
N SER A 106 9.81 -45.65 -29.86
CA SER A 106 8.44 -46.06 -29.57
C SER A 106 8.39 -47.00 -28.36
N ASN A 107 7.69 -46.60 -27.30
CA ASN A 107 7.58 -47.33 -26.03
C ASN A 107 8.96 -47.69 -25.44
N VAL A 108 9.90 -46.76 -25.52
CA VAL A 108 11.25 -46.96 -24.99
C VAL A 108 11.29 -46.53 -23.52
N LYS A 109 11.90 -47.35 -22.68
CA LYS A 109 12.19 -47.01 -21.28
C LYS A 109 13.64 -46.59 -21.14
N PHE A 110 13.87 -45.36 -20.68
CA PHE A 110 15.18 -44.88 -20.28
C PHE A 110 15.26 -44.89 -18.76
N GLU A 111 16.19 -45.66 -18.18
CA GLU A 111 16.42 -45.66 -16.73
C GLU A 111 17.39 -44.55 -16.29
N ASP A 112 18.14 -43.99 -17.25
CA ASP A 112 19.04 -42.84 -17.08
C ASP A 112 18.83 -41.79 -18.19
N LYS A 113 19.71 -40.80 -18.29
CA LYS A 113 19.59 -39.64 -19.20
C LYS A 113 19.87 -39.95 -20.67
N LEU A 114 19.14 -39.25 -21.53
CA LEU A 114 19.32 -39.22 -22.98
C LEU A 114 19.86 -37.86 -23.44
N TYR A 115 20.96 -37.87 -24.21
CA TYR A 115 21.61 -36.66 -24.69
C TYR A 115 21.57 -36.54 -26.21
N PHE A 116 21.06 -35.42 -26.68
CA PHE A 116 20.99 -34.97 -28.07
C PHE A 116 21.48 -33.52 -28.20
N GLU A 117 22.41 -33.07 -27.36
CA GLU A 117 22.87 -31.68 -27.39
C GLU A 117 23.55 -31.37 -28.73
N LYS A 118 23.27 -30.21 -29.33
CA LYS A 118 23.88 -29.78 -30.62
C LYS A 118 23.72 -30.80 -31.75
N CYS A 119 22.59 -31.50 -31.80
CA CYS A 119 22.30 -32.43 -32.90
C CYS A 119 21.63 -31.73 -34.07
N GLN A 120 21.73 -32.34 -35.26
CA GLN A 120 21.00 -31.92 -36.45
C GLN A 120 20.18 -33.09 -36.98
N PHE A 121 18.85 -32.92 -37.02
CA PHE A 121 17.91 -33.90 -37.56
C PHE A 121 17.39 -33.41 -38.91
N LYS A 122 17.83 -34.05 -40.00
CA LYS A 122 17.46 -33.65 -41.37
C LYS A 122 16.10 -34.17 -41.82
N GLU A 123 15.64 -35.25 -41.20
CA GLU A 123 14.34 -35.88 -41.44
C GLU A 123 13.51 -35.90 -40.14
N LYS A 124 12.32 -36.52 -40.21
CA LYS A 124 11.37 -36.58 -39.09
C LYS A 124 12.00 -37.14 -37.81
N PHE A 125 11.66 -36.54 -36.67
CA PHE A 125 12.06 -36.99 -35.34
C PHE A 125 10.84 -37.44 -34.54
N GLU A 126 10.87 -38.66 -34.01
CA GLU A 126 9.66 -39.31 -33.47
C GLU A 126 9.91 -39.96 -32.10
N PHE A 127 9.13 -39.54 -31.10
CA PHE A 127 9.09 -40.07 -29.73
C PHE A 127 7.65 -40.42 -29.37
N PHE A 128 7.36 -41.69 -29.08
CA PHE A 128 6.00 -42.16 -28.80
C PHE A 128 5.96 -43.04 -27.55
N GLY A 129 5.00 -42.80 -26.65
CA GLY A 129 4.72 -43.68 -25.50
C GLY A 129 5.85 -43.79 -24.48
N ILE A 130 6.61 -42.72 -24.26
CA ILE A 130 7.79 -42.73 -23.37
C ILE A 130 7.42 -42.13 -22.02
N ASN A 131 7.81 -42.80 -20.93
CA ASN A 131 7.49 -42.38 -19.57
C ASN A 131 8.76 -41.94 -18.80
N ASN A 132 8.63 -40.90 -17.98
CA ASN A 132 9.66 -40.36 -17.09
C ASN A 132 11.00 -40.02 -17.77
N LEU A 133 10.97 -39.49 -19.00
CA LEU A 133 12.17 -39.18 -19.76
C LEU A 133 12.97 -38.01 -19.16
N LYS A 134 14.30 -38.17 -19.08
CA LYS A 134 15.27 -37.09 -18.84
C LYS A 134 16.09 -36.87 -20.11
N VAL A 135 15.89 -35.74 -20.79
CA VAL A 135 16.48 -35.49 -22.11
C VAL A 135 17.06 -34.08 -22.29
N GLU A 136 18.21 -34.00 -22.96
CA GLU A 136 18.91 -32.76 -23.30
C GLU A 136 19.00 -32.59 -24.82
N PHE A 137 18.32 -31.61 -25.39
CA PHE A 137 18.35 -31.25 -26.82
C PHE A 137 19.01 -29.90 -27.10
N ASN A 138 19.52 -29.20 -26.09
CA ASN A 138 19.97 -27.82 -26.20
C ASN A 138 20.87 -27.55 -27.42
N ASN A 139 20.60 -26.44 -28.11
CA ASN A 139 21.25 -26.02 -29.36
C ASN A 139 21.06 -26.97 -30.56
N SER A 140 19.99 -27.77 -30.60
CA SER A 140 19.73 -28.68 -31.73
C SER A 140 18.90 -28.05 -32.83
N LEU A 141 19.07 -28.57 -34.04
CA LEU A 141 18.37 -28.19 -35.25
C LEU A 141 17.46 -29.33 -35.73
N PHE A 142 16.16 -29.04 -35.86
CA PHE A 142 15.17 -29.95 -36.44
C PHE A 142 14.70 -29.39 -37.78
N GLU A 143 15.07 -30.05 -38.87
CA GLU A 143 14.77 -29.56 -40.23
C GLU A 143 13.39 -29.96 -40.74
N LYS A 144 12.80 -31.02 -40.18
CA LYS A 144 11.49 -31.58 -40.53
C LYS A 144 10.59 -31.68 -39.30
N GLU A 145 9.42 -32.31 -39.47
CA GLU A 145 8.41 -32.43 -38.44
C GLU A 145 8.91 -33.21 -37.22
N VAL A 146 8.52 -32.76 -36.04
CA VAL A 146 8.91 -33.35 -34.75
C VAL A 146 7.66 -33.83 -34.01
N TYR A 147 7.66 -35.08 -33.60
CA TYR A 147 6.52 -35.71 -32.92
C TYR A 147 6.93 -36.23 -31.54
N PHE A 148 6.30 -35.68 -30.50
CA PHE A 148 6.32 -36.21 -29.15
C PHE A 148 4.89 -36.61 -28.78
N GLY A 149 4.63 -37.93 -28.76
CA GLY A 149 3.29 -38.50 -28.64
C GLY A 149 2.59 -38.63 -29.99
N LYS A 150 1.75 -39.66 -30.13
CA LYS A 150 0.93 -39.87 -31.33
C LYS A 150 -0.41 -39.14 -31.18
N GLU A 151 -0.90 -38.56 -32.26
CA GLU A 151 -2.26 -38.04 -32.31
C GLU A 151 -3.26 -39.20 -32.23
N ILE A 152 -4.04 -39.28 -31.15
CA ILE A 152 -5.13 -40.25 -30.99
C ILE A 152 -6.34 -39.69 -31.74
N ASN A 153 -6.40 -39.88 -33.06
CA ASN A 153 -7.56 -39.52 -33.89
C ASN A 153 -8.53 -40.68 -34.12
N ASP A 154 -8.56 -41.69 -33.24
CA ASP A 154 -9.46 -42.83 -33.38
C ASP A 154 -10.46 -42.91 -32.22
N LYS A 155 -11.75 -42.77 -32.53
CA LYS A 155 -12.86 -42.77 -31.55
C LYS A 155 -13.16 -44.16 -30.97
N ASN A 156 -12.46 -45.20 -31.41
CA ASN A 156 -12.81 -46.60 -31.11
C ASN A 156 -11.75 -47.39 -30.35
N ILE A 157 -10.82 -46.77 -29.62
CA ILE A 157 -9.76 -47.55 -28.95
C ILE A 157 -9.59 -47.16 -27.47
N GLU A 158 -10.38 -47.81 -26.60
CA GLU A 158 -10.07 -47.98 -25.17
C GLU A 158 -9.01 -49.09 -24.91
N LYS A 159 -8.24 -49.52 -25.93
CA LYS A 159 -7.25 -50.61 -25.80
C LYS A 159 -5.86 -50.36 -26.41
N SER A 160 -5.48 -49.12 -26.73
CA SER A 160 -4.13 -48.77 -27.22
C SER A 160 -3.53 -47.62 -26.44
N ASN A 161 -3.32 -47.82 -25.14
CA ASN A 161 -2.43 -46.97 -24.34
C ASN A 161 -0.93 -47.18 -24.69
N SER A 162 -0.63 -47.91 -25.77
CA SER A 162 0.71 -48.39 -26.14
C SER A 162 1.31 -47.71 -27.37
N PHE A 163 0.85 -46.53 -27.77
CA PHE A 163 1.59 -45.61 -28.67
C PHE A 163 1.36 -44.17 -28.19
N GLY A 164 1.51 -43.98 -26.88
CA GLY A 164 0.87 -42.94 -26.08
C GLY A 164 1.55 -41.58 -26.04
N SER A 165 0.95 -40.71 -25.24
CA SER A 165 1.55 -39.51 -24.67
C SER A 165 2.95 -39.79 -24.10
N CYS A 166 3.83 -38.80 -24.15
CA CYS A 166 5.12 -38.83 -23.47
C CYS A 166 5.03 -38.11 -22.13
N SER A 167 5.73 -38.63 -21.12
CA SER A 167 5.98 -37.98 -19.84
C SER A 167 7.46 -37.71 -19.65
N PHE A 168 7.79 -36.46 -19.32
CA PHE A 168 9.15 -35.96 -19.14
C PHE A 168 9.38 -35.58 -17.69
N GLU A 169 10.36 -36.20 -17.03
CA GLU A 169 10.82 -35.72 -15.72
C GLU A 169 11.64 -34.43 -15.87
N TYR A 170 12.42 -34.33 -16.94
CA TYR A 170 13.22 -33.16 -17.31
C TYR A 170 13.44 -33.14 -18.82
N ALA A 171 13.15 -32.02 -19.49
CA ALA A 171 13.46 -31.85 -20.90
C ALA A 171 14.03 -30.47 -21.21
N ASN A 172 15.20 -30.42 -21.82
CA ASN A 172 15.85 -29.16 -22.17
C ASN A 172 15.94 -28.99 -23.69
N PHE A 173 15.09 -28.13 -24.23
CA PHE A 173 15.07 -27.71 -25.62
C PHE A 173 15.69 -26.32 -25.81
N SER A 174 16.47 -25.78 -24.87
CA SER A 174 16.96 -24.40 -24.96
C SER A 174 17.80 -24.14 -26.22
N ASN A 175 17.60 -22.99 -26.86
CA ASN A 175 18.27 -22.59 -28.11
C ASN A 175 18.04 -23.56 -29.28
N CYS A 176 16.93 -24.30 -29.31
CA CYS A 176 16.61 -25.18 -30.43
C CYS A 176 15.99 -24.40 -31.59
N TYR A 177 16.19 -24.90 -32.81
CA TYR A 177 15.59 -24.36 -34.01
C TYR A 177 14.72 -25.41 -34.70
N PHE A 178 13.42 -25.16 -34.76
CA PHE A 178 12.42 -26.03 -35.39
C PHE A 178 11.96 -25.40 -36.70
N LYS A 179 12.36 -25.99 -37.84
CA LYS A 179 12.01 -25.47 -39.17
C LYS A 179 10.58 -25.76 -39.61
N ASN A 180 10.00 -26.86 -39.13
CA ASN A 180 8.70 -27.38 -39.51
C ASN A 180 7.82 -27.64 -38.26
N GLU A 181 6.64 -28.23 -38.46
CA GLU A 181 5.64 -28.41 -37.41
C GLU A 181 6.13 -29.28 -36.25
N VAL A 182 5.75 -28.89 -35.03
CA VAL A 182 6.14 -29.59 -33.80
C VAL A 182 4.91 -29.98 -32.98
N TYR A 183 4.83 -31.26 -32.64
CA TYR A 183 3.68 -31.86 -31.96
C TYR A 183 4.09 -32.31 -30.55
N PHE A 184 3.68 -31.53 -29.53
CA PHE A 184 3.78 -31.84 -28.11
C PHE A 184 2.39 -32.09 -27.50
N LYS A 185 1.50 -32.79 -28.21
CA LYS A 185 0.10 -32.99 -27.80
C LYS A 185 -0.03 -34.08 -26.74
N ASN A 186 -0.93 -33.88 -25.78
CA ASN A 186 -1.28 -34.80 -24.69
C ASN A 186 -0.09 -35.24 -23.83
N ASN A 187 0.97 -34.43 -23.73
CA ASN A 187 2.18 -34.80 -22.99
C ASN A 187 2.15 -34.28 -21.56
N GLU A 188 2.95 -34.90 -20.71
CA GLU A 188 3.19 -34.44 -19.35
C GLU A 188 4.64 -33.97 -19.20
N PHE A 189 4.83 -32.70 -18.81
CA PHE A 189 6.13 -32.14 -18.52
C PHE A 189 6.21 -31.83 -17.04
N LYS A 190 7.17 -32.46 -16.33
CA LYS A 190 7.51 -32.03 -14.98
C LYS A 190 8.30 -30.73 -15.05
N GLN A 191 9.53 -30.76 -15.59
CA GLN A 191 10.33 -29.56 -15.85
C GLN A 191 10.73 -29.49 -17.32
N VAL A 192 10.54 -28.33 -17.95
CA VAL A 192 10.86 -28.15 -19.37
C VAL A 192 11.37 -26.75 -19.70
N PHE A 193 12.40 -26.68 -20.54
CA PHE A 193 13.06 -25.45 -20.94
C PHE A 193 13.07 -25.31 -22.46
N PHE A 194 12.32 -24.35 -22.99
CA PHE A 194 12.32 -23.95 -24.41
C PHE A 194 13.07 -22.64 -24.64
N ARG A 195 13.68 -22.05 -23.61
CA ARG A 195 14.33 -20.75 -23.63
C ARG A 195 15.15 -20.49 -24.92
N ASN A 196 14.97 -19.32 -25.52
CA ASN A 196 15.67 -18.86 -26.74
C ASN A 196 15.46 -19.77 -27.96
N SER A 197 14.42 -20.62 -27.96
CA SER A 197 14.11 -21.49 -29.10
C SER A 197 13.20 -20.79 -30.11
N LYS A 198 13.33 -21.22 -31.36
CA LYS A 198 12.57 -20.66 -32.47
C LYS A 198 11.76 -21.74 -33.19
N PHE A 199 10.45 -21.48 -33.31
CA PHE A 199 9.49 -22.30 -34.02
C PHE A 199 9.07 -21.56 -35.30
N ASN A 200 9.59 -21.99 -36.46
CA ASN A 200 9.29 -21.38 -37.76
C ASN A 200 7.94 -21.78 -38.35
N ASP A 201 7.37 -22.88 -37.85
CA ASP A 201 6.06 -23.39 -38.26
C ASP A 201 5.17 -23.63 -37.03
N ASN A 202 4.00 -24.24 -37.23
CA ASN A 202 3.02 -24.46 -36.18
C ASN A 202 3.56 -25.36 -35.05
N VAL A 203 3.24 -25.01 -33.81
CA VAL A 203 3.56 -25.82 -32.63
C VAL A 203 2.30 -26.11 -31.81
N TYR A 204 2.15 -27.35 -31.37
CA TYR A 204 0.94 -27.86 -30.75
C TYR A 204 1.23 -28.47 -29.38
N PHE A 205 0.79 -27.81 -28.30
CA PHE A 205 0.87 -28.28 -26.92
C PHE A 205 -0.49 -28.79 -26.39
N ASN A 206 -1.44 -29.11 -27.28
CA ASN A 206 -2.83 -29.39 -26.91
C ASN A 206 -2.95 -30.42 -25.78
N ASN A 207 -3.77 -30.13 -24.77
CA ASN A 207 -4.06 -30.99 -23.62
C ASN A 207 -2.83 -31.45 -22.82
N SER A 208 -1.71 -30.74 -22.94
CA SER A 208 -0.50 -31.07 -22.19
C SER A 208 -0.52 -30.47 -20.78
N VAL A 209 0.14 -31.16 -19.86
CA VAL A 209 0.20 -30.80 -18.44
C VAL A 209 1.61 -30.41 -18.06
N PHE A 210 1.79 -29.17 -17.57
CA PHE A 210 3.05 -28.68 -17.04
C PHE A 210 3.01 -28.65 -15.51
N LYS A 211 3.71 -29.58 -14.86
CA LYS A 211 3.61 -29.81 -13.40
C LYS A 211 4.51 -28.90 -12.55
N ASP A 212 5.65 -28.46 -13.08
CA ASP A 212 6.65 -27.65 -12.37
C ASP A 212 7.16 -26.51 -13.27
N TYR A 213 8.46 -26.17 -13.20
CA TYR A 213 9.03 -25.05 -13.95
C TYR A 213 8.96 -25.25 -15.47
N THR A 214 8.40 -24.27 -16.17
CA THR A 214 8.21 -24.25 -17.63
C THR A 214 8.71 -22.94 -18.19
N ASP A 215 9.71 -23.01 -19.08
CA ASP A 215 10.43 -21.83 -19.56
C ASP A 215 10.29 -21.62 -21.08
N PHE A 216 9.53 -20.60 -21.47
CA PHE A 216 9.41 -20.09 -22.84
C PHE A 216 10.11 -18.72 -23.01
N HIS A 217 11.04 -18.36 -22.12
CA HIS A 217 11.72 -17.08 -22.17
C HIS A 217 12.43 -16.87 -23.51
N GLU A 218 12.23 -15.70 -24.13
CA GLU A 218 12.83 -15.36 -25.45
C GLU A 218 12.51 -16.39 -26.56
N CYS A 219 11.41 -17.16 -26.43
CA CYS A 219 10.94 -18.00 -27.53
C CYS A 219 10.35 -17.15 -28.67
N GLU A 220 10.60 -17.58 -29.91
CA GLU A 220 10.00 -16.99 -31.11
C GLU A 220 9.04 -17.98 -31.78
N PHE A 221 7.79 -17.58 -31.95
CA PHE A 221 6.76 -18.33 -32.66
C PHE A 221 6.36 -17.58 -33.95
N GLU A 222 6.75 -18.12 -35.11
CA GLU A 222 6.53 -17.48 -36.42
C GLU A 222 5.13 -17.75 -37.00
N LYS A 223 4.46 -18.82 -36.57
CA LYS A 223 3.08 -19.18 -36.95
C LYS A 223 2.23 -19.55 -35.72
N THR A 224 1.27 -20.47 -35.86
CA THR A 224 0.35 -20.87 -34.79
C THR A 224 1.08 -21.53 -33.62
N ALA A 225 0.88 -21.01 -32.41
CA ALA A 225 1.27 -21.65 -31.17
C ALA A 225 0.01 -22.06 -30.40
N CYS A 226 -0.26 -23.36 -30.31
CA CYS A 226 -1.52 -23.89 -29.78
C CYS A 226 -1.35 -24.45 -28.36
N PHE A 227 -1.92 -23.76 -27.38
CA PHE A 227 -1.97 -24.15 -25.97
C PHE A 227 -3.38 -24.58 -25.53
N TYR A 228 -4.22 -25.02 -26.48
CA TYR A 228 -5.58 -25.44 -26.18
C TYR A 228 -5.62 -26.54 -25.11
N GLY A 229 -6.41 -26.35 -24.05
CA GLY A 229 -6.57 -27.36 -22.99
C GLY A 229 -5.32 -27.59 -22.13
N VAL A 230 -4.30 -26.72 -22.22
CA VAL A 230 -3.08 -26.85 -21.42
C VAL A 230 -3.37 -26.57 -19.95
N ARG A 231 -2.77 -27.34 -19.04
CA ARG A 231 -2.79 -27.05 -17.59
C ARG A 231 -1.41 -26.64 -17.10
N PHE A 232 -1.34 -25.50 -16.42
CA PHE A 232 -0.14 -25.04 -15.72
C PHE A 232 -0.32 -25.18 -14.19
N ASP A 233 0.40 -26.14 -13.58
CA ASP A 233 0.38 -26.32 -12.12
C ASP A 233 1.23 -25.25 -11.40
N LYS A 234 2.22 -24.67 -12.09
CA LYS A 234 3.03 -23.51 -11.66
C LYS A 234 3.09 -22.46 -12.76
N ALA A 235 3.38 -21.21 -12.39
CA ALA A 235 3.38 -20.10 -13.32
C ALA A 235 4.41 -20.31 -14.46
N PRO A 236 4.00 -20.27 -15.74
CA PRO A 236 4.92 -20.40 -16.85
C PRO A 236 5.69 -19.10 -17.12
N ASN A 237 6.94 -19.22 -17.57
CA ASN A 237 7.75 -18.07 -17.96
C ASN A 237 7.64 -17.81 -19.47
N PHE A 238 6.86 -16.80 -19.86
CA PHE A 238 6.75 -16.28 -21.23
C PHE A 238 7.45 -14.92 -21.40
N SER A 239 8.36 -14.56 -20.49
CA SER A 239 9.01 -13.25 -20.54
C SER A 239 9.83 -13.07 -21.82
N ALA A 240 9.71 -11.89 -22.43
CA ALA A 240 10.31 -11.57 -23.72
C ALA A 240 9.98 -12.55 -24.87
N CYS A 241 8.90 -13.32 -24.74
CA CYS A 241 8.44 -14.20 -25.80
C CYS A 241 7.82 -13.39 -26.95
N TYR A 242 8.10 -13.80 -28.19
CA TYR A 242 7.64 -13.15 -29.40
C TYR A 242 6.67 -14.04 -30.16
N PHE A 243 5.42 -13.58 -30.28
CA PHE A 243 4.42 -14.15 -31.18
C PHE A 243 4.29 -13.25 -32.41
N LYS A 244 4.68 -13.74 -33.59
CA LYS A 244 4.60 -12.95 -34.83
C LYS A 244 3.17 -12.54 -35.18
N GLU A 245 2.22 -13.46 -34.98
CA GLU A 245 0.80 -13.21 -35.13
C GLU A 245 0.06 -13.59 -33.83
N PRO A 246 -0.19 -12.64 -32.91
CA PRO A 246 -0.87 -12.89 -31.64
C PRO A 246 -2.26 -13.55 -31.77
N LYS A 247 -2.99 -13.27 -32.85
CA LYS A 247 -4.31 -13.89 -33.11
C LYS A 247 -4.22 -15.38 -33.45
N ALA A 248 -3.07 -15.87 -33.89
CA ALA A 248 -2.85 -17.27 -34.23
C ALA A 248 -2.48 -18.11 -33.00
N VAL A 249 -2.24 -17.50 -31.83
CA VAL A 249 -1.98 -18.23 -30.59
C VAL A 249 -3.29 -18.79 -30.05
N ASN A 250 -3.39 -20.08 -29.72
CA ASN A 250 -4.62 -20.63 -29.14
C ASN A 250 -4.46 -20.81 -27.63
N LEU A 251 -5.14 -19.99 -26.83
CA LEU A 251 -5.13 -20.04 -25.36
C LEU A 251 -6.50 -20.46 -24.79
N ILE A 252 -7.38 -21.06 -25.60
CA ILE A 252 -8.71 -21.49 -25.14
C ILE A 252 -8.56 -22.69 -24.19
N ASN A 253 -9.32 -22.68 -23.10
CA ASN A 253 -9.32 -23.73 -22.06
C ASN A 253 -7.95 -23.95 -21.40
N VAL A 254 -7.11 -22.92 -21.29
CA VAL A 254 -5.90 -23.00 -20.46
C VAL A 254 -6.30 -23.00 -18.99
N ASP A 255 -6.00 -24.08 -18.27
CA ASP A 255 -6.27 -24.25 -16.85
C ASP A 255 -5.15 -23.62 -16.01
N ILE A 256 -5.54 -22.60 -15.23
CA ILE A 256 -4.70 -21.87 -14.29
C ILE A 256 -5.22 -21.93 -12.85
N ASP A 257 -6.08 -22.90 -12.50
CA ASP A 257 -6.74 -22.97 -11.18
C ASP A 257 -5.75 -23.06 -10.01
N LYS A 258 -4.54 -23.58 -10.28
CA LYS A 258 -3.44 -23.68 -9.30
C LYS A 258 -2.59 -22.40 -9.18
N LEU A 259 -2.81 -21.41 -10.05
CA LEU A 259 -2.10 -20.12 -10.05
C LEU A 259 -2.84 -19.13 -9.15
N ASP A 260 -2.56 -19.17 -7.85
CA ASP A 260 -3.04 -18.19 -6.89
C ASP A 260 -1.90 -17.28 -6.38
N PHE A 261 -2.26 -16.25 -5.62
CA PHE A 261 -1.25 -15.32 -5.08
C PHE A 261 -0.21 -16.02 -4.19
N LYS A 262 -0.59 -17.11 -3.51
CA LYS A 262 0.33 -17.85 -2.64
C LYS A 262 1.31 -18.68 -3.47
N SER A 263 0.84 -19.34 -4.53
CA SER A 263 1.70 -20.13 -5.41
C SER A 263 2.67 -19.24 -6.19
N LEU A 264 2.29 -18.00 -6.53
CA LEU A 264 3.21 -17.00 -7.08
C LEU A 264 4.28 -16.53 -6.07
N GLU A 265 3.91 -16.32 -4.80
CA GLU A 265 4.90 -16.04 -3.74
C GLU A 265 5.90 -17.19 -3.61
N GLN A 266 5.41 -18.42 -3.58
CA GLN A 266 6.25 -19.62 -3.51
C GLN A 266 7.13 -19.75 -4.75
N TYR A 267 6.61 -19.49 -5.94
CA TYR A 267 7.40 -19.50 -7.18
C TYR A 267 8.60 -18.55 -7.10
N ILE A 268 8.40 -17.32 -6.62
CA ILE A 268 9.49 -16.33 -6.47
C ILE A 268 10.50 -16.78 -5.40
N GLU A 269 10.04 -17.45 -4.35
CA GLU A 269 10.90 -17.98 -3.28
C GLU A 269 11.68 -19.23 -3.70
N ASP A 270 11.11 -20.09 -4.54
CA ASP A 270 11.68 -21.38 -4.92
C ASP A 270 12.60 -21.26 -6.15
N ASN A 271 12.20 -20.49 -7.17
CA ASN A 271 12.82 -20.51 -8.50
C ASN A 271 13.94 -19.47 -8.72
N TYR A 272 14.34 -18.68 -7.71
CA TYR A 272 15.45 -17.72 -7.86
C TYR A 272 16.83 -18.36 -8.07
N LYS A 273 16.93 -19.70 -7.89
CA LYS A 273 18.19 -20.44 -8.01
C LYS A 273 18.58 -20.77 -9.46
N ASP A 274 17.61 -20.84 -10.38
CA ASP A 274 17.84 -21.25 -11.77
C ASP A 274 18.06 -20.07 -12.73
N GLU A 275 17.80 -18.83 -12.30
CA GLU A 275 18.18 -17.66 -13.09
C GLU A 275 19.70 -17.44 -13.02
N THR A 276 20.37 -17.55 -14.18
CA THR A 276 21.76 -17.15 -14.34
C THR A 276 21.91 -15.65 -14.04
N CYS A 277 22.23 -15.32 -12.80
CA CYS A 277 22.67 -13.99 -12.38
C CYS A 277 24.18 -13.89 -12.68
N GLU A 278 24.60 -12.96 -13.55
CA GLU A 278 26.03 -12.72 -13.84
C GLU A 278 26.82 -12.60 -12.53
N ASN A 279 27.89 -13.39 -12.39
CA ASN A 279 28.84 -13.26 -11.29
C ASN A 279 29.64 -11.97 -11.48
N LYS A 280 29.06 -10.81 -11.17
CA LYS A 280 29.86 -9.60 -10.95
C LYS A 280 30.57 -9.78 -9.61
N GLN A 281 31.90 -9.89 -9.66
CA GLN A 281 32.75 -9.86 -8.48
C GLN A 281 32.37 -8.61 -7.66
N GLU A 282 32.08 -8.79 -6.36
CA GLU A 282 31.56 -7.81 -5.38
C GLU A 282 30.04 -7.78 -5.06
N ILE A 283 29.34 -8.92 -4.99
CA ILE A 283 27.96 -8.97 -4.45
C ILE A 283 27.85 -9.99 -3.29
N THR A 284 27.21 -9.61 -2.18
CA THR A 284 26.95 -10.54 -1.04
C THR A 284 25.83 -11.52 -1.40
N GLU A 285 25.82 -12.74 -0.84
CA GLU A 285 24.79 -13.77 -1.11
C GLU A 285 23.34 -13.26 -0.96
N GLU A 286 23.07 -12.44 0.06
CA GLU A 286 21.75 -11.83 0.28
C GLU A 286 21.34 -10.87 -0.86
N GLN A 287 22.28 -10.10 -1.41
CA GLN A 287 22.03 -9.19 -2.54
C GLN A 287 21.84 -9.98 -3.84
N ARG A 288 22.58 -11.08 -4.02
CA ARG A 288 22.37 -11.99 -5.14
C ARG A 288 20.96 -12.59 -5.08
N ASN A 289 20.56 -13.10 -3.93
CA ASN A 289 19.23 -13.67 -3.74
C ASN A 289 18.11 -12.63 -4.00
N ASN A 290 18.23 -11.42 -3.47
CA ASN A 290 17.23 -10.37 -3.72
C ASN A 290 17.21 -9.91 -5.19
N ASN A 291 18.36 -9.87 -5.87
CA ASN A 291 18.42 -9.55 -7.30
C ASN A 291 17.76 -10.63 -8.15
N CYS A 292 18.01 -11.91 -7.87
CA CYS A 292 17.41 -13.01 -8.62
C CYS A 292 15.90 -13.08 -8.33
N LYS A 293 15.45 -12.91 -7.07
CA LYS A 293 14.01 -12.74 -6.75
C LYS A 293 13.35 -11.58 -7.48
N LEU A 294 14.04 -10.43 -7.59
CA LEU A 294 13.53 -9.28 -8.32
C LEU A 294 13.40 -9.58 -9.82
N LYS A 295 14.35 -10.30 -10.40
CA LYS A 295 14.34 -10.68 -11.81
C LYS A 295 13.23 -11.71 -12.08
N CYS A 296 13.05 -12.72 -11.22
CA CYS A 296 11.89 -13.63 -11.27
C CYS A 296 10.55 -12.87 -11.23
N ALA A 297 10.39 -11.92 -10.31
CA ALA A 297 9.16 -11.12 -10.22
C ALA A 297 8.90 -10.30 -11.50
N LYS A 298 9.96 -9.77 -12.13
CA LYS A 298 9.87 -9.06 -13.41
C LYS A 298 9.49 -9.99 -14.56
N HIS A 299 10.10 -11.17 -14.63
CA HIS A 299 9.79 -12.18 -15.64
C HIS A 299 8.34 -12.66 -15.53
N LEU A 300 7.84 -12.94 -14.32
CA LEU A 300 6.44 -13.29 -14.11
C LEU A 300 5.50 -12.19 -14.57
N LYS A 301 5.75 -10.94 -14.15
CA LYS A 301 4.95 -9.79 -14.57
C LYS A 301 4.93 -9.66 -16.10
N ASP A 302 6.09 -9.82 -16.75
CA ASP A 302 6.19 -9.75 -18.19
C ASP A 302 5.47 -10.91 -18.89
N SER A 303 5.59 -12.12 -18.37
CA SER A 303 4.90 -13.32 -18.86
C SER A 303 3.39 -13.13 -18.87
N PHE A 304 2.84 -12.67 -17.76
CA PHE A 304 1.40 -12.42 -17.64
C PHE A 304 0.95 -11.26 -18.53
N ARG A 305 1.78 -10.23 -18.72
CA ARG A 305 1.53 -9.16 -19.67
C ARG A 305 1.43 -9.69 -21.11
N VAL A 306 2.39 -10.50 -21.54
CA VAL A 306 2.40 -11.12 -22.88
C VAL A 306 1.13 -11.93 -23.13
N ILE A 307 0.77 -12.84 -22.21
CA ILE A 307 -0.43 -13.67 -22.35
C ILE A 307 -1.71 -12.83 -22.37
N LYS A 308 -1.81 -11.86 -21.45
CA LYS A 308 -2.95 -10.92 -21.40
C LYS A 308 -3.09 -10.15 -22.71
N ASP A 309 -1.99 -9.61 -23.25
CA ASP A 309 -2.02 -8.84 -24.49
C ASP A 309 -2.47 -9.71 -25.67
N VAL A 310 -2.01 -10.97 -25.76
CA VAL A 310 -2.50 -11.97 -26.72
C VAL A 310 -4.01 -12.17 -26.59
N LEU A 311 -4.53 -12.43 -25.39
CA LEU A 311 -5.96 -12.64 -25.16
C LEU A 311 -6.80 -11.40 -25.51
N ILE A 312 -6.31 -10.19 -25.21
CA ILE A 312 -6.96 -8.93 -25.61
C ILE A 312 -7.06 -8.84 -27.14
N THR A 313 -5.99 -9.16 -27.89
CA THR A 313 -6.03 -9.12 -29.37
C THR A 313 -7.00 -10.13 -29.99
N GLN A 314 -7.36 -11.17 -29.25
CA GLN A 314 -8.33 -12.20 -29.63
C GLN A 314 -9.77 -11.86 -29.21
N ASN A 315 -9.99 -10.70 -28.61
CA ASN A 315 -11.25 -10.32 -27.95
C ASN A 315 -11.66 -11.25 -26.81
N ASN A 316 -10.72 -12.04 -26.26
CA ASN A 316 -10.98 -12.89 -25.11
C ASN A 316 -10.77 -12.10 -23.80
N THR A 317 -11.70 -11.19 -23.53
CA THR A 317 -11.56 -10.22 -22.45
C THR A 317 -11.73 -10.82 -21.06
N LEU A 318 -12.49 -11.91 -20.90
CA LEU A 318 -12.74 -12.54 -19.60
C LEU A 318 -11.48 -13.22 -19.08
N GLU A 319 -10.90 -14.12 -19.86
CA GLU A 319 -9.65 -14.82 -19.51
C GLU A 319 -8.49 -13.82 -19.36
N ALA A 320 -8.44 -12.77 -20.18
CA ALA A 320 -7.42 -11.71 -20.04
C ALA A 320 -7.45 -11.04 -18.65
N GLN A 321 -8.61 -10.95 -17.99
CA GLN A 321 -8.70 -10.36 -16.65
C GLN A 321 -7.99 -11.20 -15.60
N GLU A 322 -8.04 -12.53 -15.70
CA GLU A 322 -7.39 -13.43 -14.75
C GLU A 322 -5.88 -13.29 -14.80
N TRP A 323 -5.32 -13.25 -16.02
CA TRP A 323 -3.89 -12.99 -16.24
C TRP A 323 -3.48 -11.58 -15.83
N HIS A 324 -4.31 -10.56 -16.07
CA HIS A 324 -4.04 -9.19 -15.61
C HIS A 324 -4.02 -9.06 -14.08
N LYS A 325 -4.86 -9.83 -13.36
CA LYS A 325 -4.83 -9.89 -11.90
C LYS A 325 -3.50 -10.45 -11.39
N LEU A 326 -2.99 -11.51 -12.05
CA LEU A 326 -1.68 -12.08 -11.74
C LEU A 326 -0.53 -11.11 -12.08
N GLU A 327 -0.62 -10.40 -13.21
CA GLU A 327 0.33 -9.33 -13.62
C GLU A 327 0.47 -8.24 -12.55
N LEU A 328 -0.65 -7.69 -12.07
CA LEU A 328 -0.65 -6.62 -11.06
C LEU A 328 -0.10 -7.10 -9.72
N TYR A 329 -0.36 -8.35 -9.36
CA TYR A 329 0.21 -8.93 -8.15
C TYR A 329 1.71 -9.21 -8.27
N ALA A 330 2.18 -9.67 -9.43
CA ALA A 330 3.62 -9.77 -9.71
C ALA A 330 4.29 -8.38 -9.62
N LYS A 331 3.61 -7.31 -10.07
CA LYS A 331 4.09 -5.93 -9.90
C LYS A 331 4.14 -5.49 -8.42
N GLU A 332 3.15 -5.86 -7.60
CA GLU A 332 3.17 -5.63 -6.15
C GLU A 332 4.44 -6.26 -5.54
N LYS A 333 4.73 -7.52 -5.88
CA LYS A 333 5.94 -8.23 -5.42
C LYS A 333 7.24 -7.65 -5.92
N GLU A 334 7.28 -7.21 -7.18
CA GLU A 334 8.42 -6.49 -7.73
C GLU A 334 8.75 -5.25 -6.88
N LEU A 335 7.74 -4.45 -6.51
CA LEU A 335 7.91 -3.23 -5.70
C LEU A 335 8.33 -3.55 -4.27
N GLU A 336 7.72 -4.57 -3.63
CA GLU A 336 8.11 -5.02 -2.29
C GLU A 336 9.60 -5.40 -2.22
N ILE A 337 10.11 -6.11 -3.24
CA ILE A 337 11.51 -6.52 -3.33
C ILE A 337 12.43 -5.33 -3.63
N GLN A 338 12.01 -4.37 -4.47
CA GLN A 338 12.78 -3.15 -4.73
C GLN A 338 12.96 -2.30 -3.47
N LEU A 339 11.89 -2.15 -2.68
CA LEU A 339 11.92 -1.41 -1.43
C LEU A 339 12.86 -2.06 -0.40
N SER A 340 12.88 -3.39 -0.32
CA SER A 340 13.79 -4.11 0.58
C SER A 340 15.26 -3.97 0.16
N LYS A 341 15.54 -4.03 -1.15
CA LYS A 341 16.89 -3.84 -1.71
C LYS A 341 17.45 -2.44 -1.42
N ASN A 342 16.66 -1.39 -1.68
CA ASN A 342 17.08 0.00 -1.44
C ASN A 342 17.54 0.19 0.02
N LYS A 343 16.82 -0.39 0.99
CA LYS A 343 17.19 -0.33 2.41
C LYS A 343 18.55 -0.97 2.71
N ASN A 344 18.83 -2.15 2.16
CA ASN A 344 20.08 -2.88 2.38
C ASN A 344 21.29 -2.18 1.77
N ASP A 345 21.15 -1.63 0.56
CA ASP A 345 22.22 -0.88 -0.12
C ASP A 345 22.57 0.42 0.63
N ASN A 346 21.56 1.06 1.24
CA ASN A 346 21.74 2.24 2.06
C ASN A 346 22.45 1.95 3.40
N LEU A 347 22.21 0.79 4.00
CA LEU A 347 22.91 0.34 5.23
C LEU A 347 24.39 0.01 4.97
N LYS A 348 24.74 -0.59 3.82
CA LYS A 348 26.14 -0.96 3.49
C LYS A 348 27.02 0.20 3.03
N LYS A 349 26.46 1.22 2.35
CA LYS A 349 27.19 2.47 2.05
C LYS A 349 27.68 3.17 3.32
N GLU A 350 27.11 2.86 4.48
CA GLU A 350 27.53 3.41 5.77
C GLU A 350 28.74 2.69 6.36
N SER A 351 28.83 1.35 6.24
CA SER A 351 29.98 0.58 6.77
C SER A 351 31.27 0.87 5.99
N LYS A 352 31.20 1.03 4.67
CA LYS A 352 32.36 1.40 3.83
C LYS A 352 32.86 2.84 4.05
N ASN A 353 32.05 3.72 4.63
CA ASN A 353 32.40 5.13 4.89
C ASN A 353 32.95 5.38 6.32
N GLN A 354 33.13 4.34 7.14
CA GLN A 354 33.78 4.45 8.46
C GLN A 354 35.28 4.15 8.35
N VAL A 355 36.05 5.08 7.79
CA VAL A 355 37.51 5.13 7.98
C VAL A 355 37.79 6.27 8.97
N TYR A 356 37.83 5.97 10.27
CA TYR A 356 38.42 6.88 11.25
C TYR A 356 39.02 6.12 12.43
N ASN A 357 40.28 6.45 12.76
CA ASN A 357 41.09 5.80 13.78
C ASN A 357 40.71 6.32 15.19
N PRO A 358 40.33 5.47 16.18
CA PRO A 358 39.80 5.91 17.48
C PRO A 358 40.83 6.44 18.50
N LYS A 359 42.07 6.75 18.11
CA LYS A 359 43.15 7.07 19.06
C LYS A 359 43.43 8.57 19.30
N ASP A 360 42.71 9.48 18.66
CA ASP A 360 43.07 10.92 18.69
C ASP A 360 42.32 11.82 19.70
N TYR A 361 41.70 11.29 20.76
CA TYR A 361 41.13 12.15 21.81
C TYR A 361 41.33 11.62 23.23
N GLU A 362 42.16 12.35 24.00
CA GLU A 362 42.44 12.13 25.41
C GLU A 362 41.21 12.26 26.33
N LYS A 363 41.25 11.50 27.43
CA LYS A 363 40.21 11.29 28.45
C LYS A 363 39.82 12.58 29.18
N PHE A 364 38.51 12.89 29.20
CA PHE A 364 37.92 13.93 30.04
C PHE A 364 37.43 13.36 31.40
N ASN A 365 37.78 13.99 32.51
CA ASN A 365 37.60 13.47 33.87
C ASN A 365 36.17 13.69 34.42
N TYR A 366 35.50 12.60 34.84
CA TYR A 366 34.07 12.51 35.17
C TYR A 366 33.71 12.87 36.63
N SER A 367 34.68 13.25 37.47
CA SER A 367 34.50 13.35 38.93
C SER A 367 33.64 14.54 39.39
N ARG A 368 33.62 15.67 38.66
CA ARG A 368 32.86 16.89 39.04
C ARG A 368 31.34 16.81 38.81
N LEU A 369 30.85 15.81 38.07
CA LEU A 369 29.42 15.66 37.73
C LEU A 369 28.62 14.91 38.83
N LYS A 370 29.31 14.22 39.73
CA LYS A 370 28.71 13.42 40.81
C LYS A 370 28.17 14.29 41.95
N THR A 371 28.80 15.43 42.21
CA THR A 371 28.46 16.39 43.28
C THR A 371 27.24 17.25 42.98
N LEU A 372 26.89 17.49 41.70
CA LEU A 372 25.67 18.22 41.33
C LEU A 372 24.40 17.36 41.49
N LYS A 373 24.54 16.03 41.37
CA LYS A 373 23.42 15.09 41.39
C LYS A 373 22.87 14.84 42.80
N SER A 374 23.70 14.98 43.84
CA SER A 374 23.29 14.71 45.23
C SER A 374 22.51 15.85 45.89
N LYS A 375 22.65 17.09 45.41
CA LYS A 375 21.92 18.25 45.98
C LYS A 375 20.55 18.50 45.36
N LEU A 376 20.29 18.04 44.12
CA LEU A 376 19.06 18.34 43.38
C LEU A 376 17.90 17.36 43.68
N MET A 377 18.21 16.12 44.09
CA MET A 377 17.22 15.05 44.29
C MET A 377 16.29 15.23 45.50
N PRO A 378 16.72 15.77 46.66
CA PRO A 378 15.83 15.93 47.82
C PRO A 378 14.76 17.03 47.63
N LEU A 379 15.08 18.07 46.85
CA LEU A 379 14.17 19.20 46.58
C LEU A 379 12.98 18.83 45.67
N ILE A 380 13.18 17.84 44.79
CA ILE A 380 12.12 17.34 43.89
C ILE A 380 11.21 16.33 44.62
N PHE A 381 11.73 15.68 45.68
CA PHE A 381 11.01 14.66 46.42
C PHE A 381 9.99 15.24 47.42
N TYR A 382 10.28 16.42 48.01
CA TYR A 382 9.39 17.08 48.97
C TYR A 382 8.23 17.87 48.34
N SER A 383 8.26 18.16 47.04
CA SER A 383 7.20 18.92 46.35
C SER A 383 6.06 18.07 45.79
N LEU A 384 6.15 16.73 45.87
CA LEU A 384 5.19 15.80 45.26
C LEU A 384 4.34 15.00 46.27
N LEU A 385 4.46 15.27 47.57
CA LEU A 385 3.82 14.47 48.62
C LEU A 385 2.30 14.69 48.85
N PRO A 386 1.61 15.77 48.42
CA PRO A 386 0.17 15.92 48.72
C PRO A 386 -0.81 15.39 47.65
N MET A 387 -0.41 14.53 46.70
CA MET A 387 -1.31 14.02 45.65
C MET A 387 -1.36 12.49 45.59
N ALA A 388 -1.22 11.84 46.74
CA ALA A 388 -1.18 10.39 46.86
C ALA A 388 -2.35 9.85 47.68
N HIS A 389 -3.58 10.10 47.24
CA HIS A 389 -4.72 9.23 47.56
C HIS A 389 -5.79 9.37 46.48
N THR A 390 -5.80 8.44 45.52
CA THR A 390 -6.92 7.50 45.26
C THR A 390 -6.70 6.74 43.94
N LEU A 391 -6.59 5.41 44.07
CA LEU A 391 -6.98 4.33 43.13
C LEU A 391 -6.20 4.14 41.80
N PHE A 392 -5.21 3.24 41.90
CA PHE A 392 -4.83 2.12 41.03
C PHE A 392 -5.57 1.93 39.67
N LEU A 393 -5.34 2.84 38.74
CA LEU A 393 -5.19 2.59 37.29
C LEU A 393 -4.00 3.35 36.62
N PRO A 394 -3.26 4.28 37.27
CA PRO A 394 -2.20 5.04 36.57
C PRO A 394 -0.78 4.46 36.64
N PHE A 395 -0.57 3.24 37.17
CA PHE A 395 0.78 2.68 37.28
C PHE A 395 1.47 2.45 35.92
N TYR A 396 0.68 2.13 34.87
CA TYR A 396 1.20 1.97 33.51
C TYR A 396 1.53 3.32 32.83
N LEU A 397 0.76 4.38 33.14
CA LEU A 397 1.02 5.75 32.70
C LEU A 397 2.24 6.36 33.41
N PHE A 398 2.50 5.98 34.66
CA PHE A 398 3.69 6.42 35.38
C PHE A 398 4.98 5.84 34.77
N CYS A 399 4.95 4.58 34.32
CA CYS A 399 6.10 3.96 33.63
C CYS A 399 6.40 4.62 32.27
N THR A 400 5.37 5.02 31.50
CA THR A 400 5.56 5.72 30.21
C THR A 400 6.04 7.16 30.42
N ILE A 401 5.50 7.87 31.41
CA ILE A 401 5.97 9.22 31.81
C ILE A 401 7.43 9.16 32.29
N PHE A 402 7.83 8.13 33.04
CA PHE A 402 9.22 7.99 33.52
C PHE A 402 10.21 7.74 32.37
N ILE A 403 9.81 6.98 31.33
CA ILE A 403 10.60 6.78 30.11
C ILE A 403 10.71 8.09 29.32
N ILE A 404 9.62 8.85 29.20
CA ILE A 404 9.58 10.16 28.53
C ILE A 404 10.46 11.17 29.28
N ILE A 405 10.40 11.24 30.61
CA ILE A 405 11.27 12.10 31.44
C ILE A 405 12.75 11.72 31.25
N LYS A 406 13.06 10.42 31.15
CA LYS A 406 14.43 9.92 30.89
C LYS A 406 14.93 10.28 29.50
N ILE A 407 14.05 10.36 28.51
CA ILE A 407 14.36 10.82 27.14
C ILE A 407 14.54 12.34 27.12
N ILE A 408 13.63 13.09 27.74
CA ILE A 408 13.67 14.55 27.85
C ILE A 408 14.93 15.01 28.58
N THR A 409 15.31 14.38 29.70
CA THR A 409 16.58 14.68 30.39
C THR A 409 17.81 14.36 29.52
N LYS A 410 17.78 13.30 28.71
CA LYS A 410 18.87 12.99 27.75
C LYS A 410 18.99 14.05 26.64
N ILE A 411 17.85 14.60 26.20
CA ILE A 411 17.77 15.68 25.20
C ILE A 411 18.25 17.01 25.82
N LEU A 412 17.79 17.35 27.03
CA LEU A 412 18.24 18.53 27.78
C LEU A 412 19.74 18.51 28.08
N ILE A 413 20.32 17.34 28.37
CA ILE A 413 21.78 17.17 28.53
C ILE A 413 22.52 17.38 27.21
N LYS A 414 21.93 17.00 26.06
CA LYS A 414 22.51 17.28 24.73
C LYS A 414 22.42 18.76 24.37
N ILE A 415 21.30 19.41 24.68
CA ILE A 415 21.07 20.84 24.46
C ILE A 415 21.98 21.67 25.37
N SER A 416 22.13 21.29 26.65
CA SER A 416 23.05 21.98 27.57
C SER A 416 24.52 21.81 27.16
N LYS A 417 24.90 20.66 26.61
CA LYS A 417 26.21 20.50 25.94
C LYS A 417 26.35 21.41 24.73
N LEU A 418 25.31 21.57 23.91
CA LEU A 418 25.30 22.45 22.74
C LEU A 418 25.50 23.93 23.15
N PHE A 419 24.77 24.40 24.17
CA PHE A 419 24.94 25.74 24.73
C PHE A 419 26.30 25.95 25.40
N TYR A 420 26.84 24.94 26.09
CA TYR A 420 28.18 24.98 26.69
C TYR A 420 29.28 25.08 25.61
N TYR A 421 29.15 24.38 24.48
CA TYR A 421 30.05 24.53 23.34
C TYR A 421 29.91 25.91 22.68
N PHE A 422 28.70 26.46 22.60
CA PHE A 422 28.45 27.80 22.09
C PHE A 422 29.08 28.88 23.00
N TYR A 423 28.99 28.70 24.31
CA TYR A 423 29.57 29.57 25.33
C TYR A 423 31.10 29.57 25.34
N ILE A 424 31.74 28.40 25.15
CA ILE A 424 33.21 28.30 25.04
C ILE A 424 33.74 28.91 23.73
N SER A 425 32.90 28.97 22.69
CA SER A 425 33.29 29.47 21.36
C SER A 425 33.51 30.99 21.29
N PHE A 426 33.19 31.73 22.35
CA PHE A 426 33.42 33.19 22.44
C PHE A 426 34.71 33.59 23.17
N ARG A 427 35.55 32.63 23.60
CA ARG A 427 36.93 32.94 24.03
C ARG A 427 37.78 33.32 22.80
N PRO A 428 38.79 34.20 22.95
CA PRO A 428 39.39 34.87 21.81
C PRO A 428 40.16 33.87 20.96
N LEU A 429 39.60 33.50 19.81
CA LEU A 429 40.27 32.72 18.77
C LEU A 429 40.06 33.43 17.43
N GLU A 430 41.15 33.55 16.67
CA GLU A 430 41.20 34.20 15.35
C GLU A 430 40.05 33.77 14.44
N TRP A 431 39.29 34.75 13.92
CA TRP A 431 38.08 34.58 13.10
C TRP A 431 38.22 33.53 11.96
N ASN A 432 39.40 33.40 11.36
CA ASN A 432 39.67 32.44 10.29
C ASN A 432 39.64 30.97 10.78
N LYS A 433 40.11 30.67 12.00
CA LYS A 433 40.03 29.33 12.59
C LYS A 433 38.59 28.97 13.00
N PHE A 434 37.80 29.96 13.41
CA PHE A 434 36.37 29.80 13.71
C PHE A 434 35.55 29.41 12.48
N ILE A 435 35.77 30.08 11.34
CA ILE A 435 35.13 29.76 10.06
C ILE A 435 35.50 28.34 9.61
N ILE A 436 36.78 27.95 9.71
CA ILE A 436 37.23 26.59 9.34
C ILE A 436 36.60 25.52 10.24
N PHE A 437 36.55 25.74 11.57
CA PHE A 437 35.92 24.83 12.52
C PHE A 437 34.43 24.62 12.22
N TRP A 438 33.68 25.71 11.99
CA TRP A 438 32.28 25.61 11.62
C TRP A 438 32.08 25.03 10.24
N LYS A 439 32.91 25.33 9.24
CA LYS A 439 32.85 24.73 7.90
C LYS A 439 33.05 23.21 7.95
N VAL A 440 33.98 22.71 8.78
CA VAL A 440 34.20 21.27 8.99
C VAL A 440 33.03 20.62 9.73
N LYS A 441 32.49 21.27 10.78
CA LYS A 441 31.32 20.76 11.52
C LYS A 441 30.03 20.82 10.70
N PHE A 442 29.80 21.87 9.92
CA PHE A 442 28.67 21.97 9.00
C PHE A 442 28.78 20.92 7.91
N ASN A 443 29.97 20.74 7.30
CA ASN A 443 30.18 19.67 6.34
C ASN A 443 29.98 18.29 6.97
N HIS A 444 30.35 18.09 8.24
CA HIS A 444 30.04 16.84 8.96
C HIS A 444 28.53 16.67 9.15
N CYS A 445 27.80 17.71 9.58
CA CYS A 445 26.34 17.68 9.70
C CYS A 445 25.63 17.49 8.37
N ILE A 446 26.07 18.17 7.30
CA ILE A 446 25.54 18.02 5.93
C ILE A 446 25.84 16.61 5.41
N LYS A 447 27.04 16.06 5.63
CA LYS A 447 27.37 14.67 5.27
C LYS A 447 26.54 13.66 6.08
N LYS A 448 26.23 13.97 7.34
CA LYS A 448 25.34 13.18 8.22
C LYS A 448 23.86 13.28 7.81
N LEU A 449 23.40 14.45 7.36
CA LEU A 449 22.07 14.68 6.79
C LEU A 449 21.93 14.02 5.42
N MET A 450 22.93 14.10 4.55
CA MET A 450 22.96 13.39 3.27
C MET A 450 22.98 11.87 3.46
N THR A 451 23.71 11.35 4.44
CA THR A 451 23.68 9.91 4.77
C THR A 451 22.36 9.50 5.43
N PHE A 452 21.70 10.39 6.17
CA PHE A 452 20.35 10.17 6.70
C PHE A 452 19.29 10.20 5.60
N GLY A 453 19.36 11.14 4.65
CA GLY A 453 18.49 11.22 3.47
C GLY A 453 18.65 9.99 2.57
N ARG A 454 19.87 9.45 2.43
CA ARG A 454 20.10 8.16 1.77
C ARG A 454 19.38 7.00 2.45
N LYS A 455 19.11 7.03 3.76
CA LYS A 455 18.36 5.97 4.46
C LYS A 455 16.84 6.11 4.32
N MET A 456 16.35 7.17 3.70
CA MET A 456 14.91 7.39 3.59
C MET A 456 14.28 6.46 2.56
N LEU A 457 13.06 6.04 2.88
CA LEU A 457 12.21 5.25 2.02
C LEU A 457 11.96 6.01 0.72
N ASP A 458 11.99 5.31 -0.42
CA ASP A 458 11.46 5.87 -1.66
C ASP A 458 9.93 5.96 -1.51
N PHE A 459 9.44 7.17 -1.19
CA PHE A 459 8.03 7.42 -0.92
C PHE A 459 7.15 7.11 -2.13
N THR A 460 7.63 7.34 -3.35
CA THR A 460 6.86 7.07 -4.57
C THR A 460 6.63 5.57 -4.73
N LEU A 461 7.71 4.78 -4.67
CA LEU A 461 7.62 3.31 -4.76
C LEU A 461 6.76 2.72 -3.63
N TRP A 462 6.83 3.32 -2.44
CA TRP A 462 6.00 2.91 -1.31
C TRP A 462 4.51 3.18 -1.51
N PHE A 463 4.16 4.38 -1.99
CA PHE A 463 2.77 4.72 -2.32
C PHE A 463 2.22 3.83 -3.43
N ASP A 464 3.01 3.55 -4.48
CA ASP A 464 2.60 2.62 -5.54
C ASP A 464 2.34 1.21 -5.01
N CYS A 465 3.21 0.71 -4.13
CA CYS A 465 3.05 -0.59 -3.49
C CYS A 465 1.79 -0.65 -2.61
N ILE A 466 1.56 0.38 -1.78
CA ILE A 466 0.36 0.48 -0.93
C ILE A 466 -0.90 0.58 -1.79
N LEU A 467 -0.87 1.36 -2.86
CA LEU A 467 -1.99 1.54 -3.76
C LEU A 467 -2.41 0.20 -4.37
N LEU A 468 -1.45 -0.58 -4.87
CA LEU A 468 -1.71 -1.94 -5.39
C LEU A 468 -2.27 -2.86 -4.29
N GLN A 469 -1.71 -2.81 -3.08
CA GLN A 469 -2.20 -3.60 -1.95
C GLN A 469 -3.64 -3.24 -1.56
N VAL A 470 -3.96 -1.95 -1.51
CA VAL A 470 -5.33 -1.46 -1.27
C VAL A 470 -6.25 -1.97 -2.37
N TYR A 471 -5.90 -1.82 -3.65
CA TYR A 471 -6.74 -2.31 -4.74
C TYR A 471 -6.92 -3.83 -4.73
N ARG A 472 -5.90 -4.63 -4.40
CA ARG A 472 -6.06 -6.09 -4.22
C ARG A 472 -7.09 -6.37 -3.14
N ASN A 473 -6.97 -5.68 -2.01
CA ASN A 473 -7.81 -5.92 -0.85
C ASN A 473 -9.25 -5.43 -1.02
N THR A 474 -9.48 -4.29 -1.67
CA THR A 474 -10.82 -3.69 -1.82
C THR A 474 -11.52 -4.09 -3.12
N SER A 475 -10.77 -4.49 -4.16
CA SER A 475 -11.32 -4.67 -5.51
C SER A 475 -10.79 -5.88 -6.28
N ASP A 476 -9.90 -6.68 -5.69
CA ASP A 476 -9.11 -7.71 -6.41
C ASP A 476 -8.46 -7.13 -7.68
N HIS A 477 -7.86 -5.94 -7.55
CA HIS A 477 -7.30 -5.16 -8.67
C HIS A 477 -8.34 -4.78 -9.75
N HIS A 478 -9.50 -4.29 -9.31
CA HIS A 478 -10.61 -3.86 -10.16
C HIS A 478 -11.29 -4.98 -10.95
N THR A 479 -11.22 -6.22 -10.49
CA THR A 479 -11.88 -7.37 -11.13
C THR A 479 -13.18 -7.76 -10.41
N ASN A 480 -13.28 -7.52 -9.10
CA ASN A 480 -14.40 -8.00 -8.29
C ASN A 480 -15.39 -6.89 -7.91
N PHE A 481 -16.48 -6.79 -8.68
CA PHE A 481 -17.55 -5.81 -8.45
C PHE A 481 -18.14 -5.88 -7.05
N LEU A 482 -18.49 -7.08 -6.57
CA LEU A 482 -19.10 -7.26 -5.25
C LEU A 482 -18.17 -6.82 -4.12
N LYS A 483 -16.86 -7.04 -4.27
CA LYS A 483 -15.87 -6.59 -3.29
C LYS A 483 -15.83 -5.06 -3.21
N ILE A 484 -15.83 -4.40 -4.37
CA ILE A 484 -15.85 -2.93 -4.46
C ILE A 484 -17.14 -2.37 -3.87
N LEU A 485 -18.29 -2.95 -4.21
CA LEU A 485 -19.60 -2.53 -3.70
C LEU A 485 -19.66 -2.64 -2.17
N ASN A 486 -19.24 -3.78 -1.61
CA ASN A 486 -19.22 -3.98 -0.17
C ASN A 486 -18.30 -2.97 0.54
N PHE A 487 -17.13 -2.67 -0.04
CA PHE A 487 -16.23 -1.66 0.51
C PHE A 487 -16.83 -0.25 0.43
N THR A 488 -17.48 0.08 -0.69
CA THR A 488 -18.16 1.38 -0.89
C THR A 488 -19.27 1.60 0.13
N ILE A 489 -20.12 0.60 0.34
CA ILE A 489 -21.22 0.64 1.33
C ILE A 489 -20.64 0.81 2.75
N LEU A 490 -19.54 0.14 3.06
CA LEU A 490 -18.87 0.29 4.35
C LEU A 490 -18.40 1.73 4.59
N MET A 491 -17.80 2.36 3.58
CA MET A 491 -17.30 3.75 3.69
C MET A 491 -18.44 4.77 3.80
N ILE A 492 -19.53 4.59 3.04
CA ILE A 492 -20.74 5.43 3.16
C ILE A 492 -21.33 5.32 4.57
N SER A 493 -21.47 4.09 5.07
CA SER A 493 -22.04 3.81 6.38
C SER A 493 -21.19 4.40 7.50
N LEU A 494 -19.87 4.28 7.40
CA LEU A 494 -18.94 4.88 8.36
C LEU A 494 -19.05 6.41 8.36
N TYR A 495 -19.10 7.04 7.19
CA TYR A 495 -19.25 8.50 7.09
C TYR A 495 -20.56 8.98 7.73
N ALA A 496 -21.68 8.34 7.41
CA ALA A 496 -22.98 8.65 7.99
C ALA A 496 -23.01 8.45 9.50
N PHE A 497 -22.49 7.32 9.99
CA PHE A 497 -22.43 7.02 11.42
C PHE A 497 -21.57 8.02 12.20
N MET A 498 -20.37 8.34 11.69
CA MET A 498 -19.46 9.27 12.35
C MET A 498 -20.00 10.70 12.34
N GLY A 499 -20.62 11.13 11.23
CA GLY A 499 -21.28 12.44 11.18
C GLY A 499 -22.46 12.54 12.16
N PHE A 500 -23.26 11.48 12.30
CA PHE A 500 -24.29 11.41 13.34
C PHE A 500 -23.68 11.48 14.75
N LEU A 501 -22.63 10.70 15.03
CA LEU A 501 -21.94 10.75 16.31
C LEU A 501 -21.42 12.16 16.64
N PHE A 502 -20.70 12.80 15.71
CA PHE A 502 -20.19 14.16 15.91
C PHE A 502 -21.32 15.15 16.20
N SER A 503 -22.44 15.09 15.47
CA SER A 503 -23.58 15.98 15.71
C SER A 503 -24.13 15.90 17.15
N LYS A 504 -24.03 14.73 17.79
CA LYS A 504 -24.48 14.49 19.17
C LYS A 504 -23.40 14.76 20.21
N THR A 505 -22.13 14.53 19.88
CA THR A 505 -21.02 14.60 20.85
C THR A 505 -20.28 15.92 20.86
N VAL A 506 -20.47 16.83 19.88
CA VAL A 506 -19.81 18.15 19.86
C VAL A 506 -20.01 18.92 21.17
N ASP A 507 -21.20 18.83 21.78
CA ASP A 507 -21.50 19.50 23.05
C ASP A 507 -20.65 18.94 24.20
N PHE A 508 -20.45 17.62 24.23
CA PHE A 508 -19.58 16.95 25.20
C PHE A 508 -18.09 17.26 24.95
N ILE A 509 -17.65 17.26 23.69
CA ILE A 509 -16.26 17.55 23.33
C ILE A 509 -15.90 19.00 23.72
N SER A 510 -16.85 19.94 23.58
CA SER A 510 -16.65 21.35 23.95
C SER A 510 -16.43 21.61 25.45
N TYR A 511 -16.64 20.61 26.31
CA TYR A 511 -16.37 20.71 27.75
C TYR A 511 -14.88 20.49 28.10
N PHE A 512 -14.14 19.80 27.24
CA PHE A 512 -12.73 19.51 27.49
C PHE A 512 -11.86 20.73 27.17
N ASP A 513 -10.84 20.95 27.99
CA ASP A 513 -9.86 21.99 27.71
C ASP A 513 -8.97 21.62 26.51
N GLN A 514 -8.37 22.64 25.91
CA GLN A 514 -7.50 22.50 24.74
C GLN A 514 -6.35 21.51 24.97
N ILE A 515 -5.81 21.48 26.20
CA ILE A 515 -4.69 20.59 26.57
C ILE A 515 -5.16 19.13 26.60
N SER A 516 -6.33 18.82 27.18
CA SER A 516 -6.86 17.45 27.17
C SER A 516 -7.12 16.95 25.74
N ILE A 517 -7.68 17.80 24.87
CA ILE A 517 -7.91 17.45 23.46
C ILE A 517 -6.58 17.23 22.71
N ALA A 518 -5.53 17.98 23.04
CA ALA A 518 -4.18 17.76 22.51
C ALA A 518 -3.65 16.37 22.87
N ILE A 519 -3.75 16.01 24.15
CA ILE A 519 -3.26 14.73 24.67
C ILE A 519 -4.03 13.58 24.02
N ALA A 520 -5.36 13.70 23.93
CA ALA A 520 -6.20 12.70 23.25
C ALA A 520 -5.84 12.55 21.77
N SER A 521 -5.61 13.67 21.06
CA SER A 521 -5.16 13.67 19.66
C SER A 521 -3.84 12.91 19.47
N TYR A 522 -2.88 13.13 20.38
CA TYR A 522 -1.59 12.44 20.35
C TYR A 522 -1.73 10.94 20.62
N ILE A 523 -2.61 10.55 21.54
CA ILE A 523 -2.93 9.13 21.82
C ILE A 523 -3.53 8.46 20.57
N ILE A 524 -4.46 9.13 19.89
CA ILE A 524 -5.07 8.62 18.64
C ILE A 524 -4.01 8.40 17.57
N LEU A 525 -3.12 9.39 17.37
CA LEU A 525 -2.00 9.27 16.44
C LEU A 525 -1.06 8.10 16.82
N LEU A 526 -0.87 7.83 18.10
CA LEU A 526 -0.02 6.73 18.57
C LEU A 526 -0.65 5.38 18.27
N VAL A 527 -1.96 5.24 18.53
CA VAL A 527 -2.74 4.05 18.16
C VAL A 527 -2.66 3.82 16.65
N PHE A 528 -2.80 4.88 15.85
CA PHE A 528 -2.63 4.83 14.40
C PHE A 528 -1.24 4.29 13.99
N ALA A 529 -0.16 4.82 14.57
CA ALA A 529 1.19 4.35 14.30
C ALA A 529 1.37 2.86 14.66
N LEU A 530 0.81 2.43 15.80
CA LEU A 530 0.85 1.03 16.23
C LEU A 530 0.06 0.11 15.30
N MET A 531 -1.11 0.54 14.81
CA MET A 531 -1.89 -0.24 13.85
C MET A 531 -1.13 -0.45 12.54
N LEU A 532 -0.46 0.59 12.01
CA LEU A 532 0.32 0.48 10.77
C LEU A 532 1.55 -0.44 10.91
N VAL A 533 2.20 -0.47 12.08
CA VAL A 533 3.36 -1.36 12.33
C VAL A 533 2.98 -2.84 12.29
N ASN A 534 1.73 -3.19 12.61
CA ASN A 534 1.26 -4.57 12.68
C ASN A 534 0.80 -5.16 11.32
N VAL A 535 0.62 -4.37 10.25
CA VAL A 535 -0.04 -4.84 9.02
C VAL A 535 0.81 -5.77 8.13
N LYS A 536 2.16 -5.77 8.20
CA LYS A 536 3.06 -6.91 7.84
C LYS A 536 4.55 -6.49 7.90
N LYS A 537 5.39 -7.45 8.30
CA LYS A 537 6.87 -7.51 8.47
C LYS A 537 7.74 -6.26 8.16
N GLN A 538 8.36 -5.77 9.24
CA GLN A 538 9.75 -5.27 9.39
C GLN A 538 10.33 -4.13 8.54
N LEU A 539 9.66 -3.63 7.50
CA LEU A 539 10.29 -2.65 6.58
C LEU A 539 9.92 -1.17 6.76
N TYR A 540 8.83 -0.85 7.47
CA TYR A 540 8.26 0.52 7.46
C TYR A 540 8.24 1.26 8.81
N GLN A 541 8.88 0.73 9.85
CA GLN A 541 8.87 1.33 11.19
C GLN A 541 9.33 2.80 11.21
N TYR A 542 10.41 3.14 10.49
CA TYR A 542 10.98 4.49 10.55
C TYR A 542 10.16 5.55 9.81
N GLY A 543 9.49 5.21 8.70
CA GLY A 543 8.63 6.13 7.95
C GLY A 543 7.33 6.43 8.69
N VAL A 544 6.71 5.41 9.28
CA VAL A 544 5.53 5.54 10.13
C VAL A 544 5.83 6.39 11.37
N ILE A 545 7.00 6.16 12.01
CA ILE A 545 7.44 6.98 13.15
C ILE A 545 7.68 8.44 12.75
N LEU A 546 8.26 8.71 11.57
CA LEU A 546 8.51 10.07 11.10
C LEU A 546 7.19 10.82 10.80
N ILE A 547 6.24 10.16 10.12
CA ILE A 547 4.90 10.71 9.86
C ILE A 547 4.17 10.96 11.17
N PHE A 548 4.23 10.02 12.13
CA PHE A 548 3.67 10.19 13.47
C PHE A 548 4.26 11.41 14.19
N MET A 549 5.58 11.59 14.14
CA MET A 549 6.25 12.74 14.77
C MET A 549 5.89 14.07 14.09
N LEU A 550 5.75 14.10 12.77
CA LEU A 550 5.34 15.29 12.00
C LEU A 550 3.88 15.65 12.26
N CYS A 551 2.96 14.67 12.23
CA CYS A 551 1.56 14.87 12.56
C CYS A 551 1.39 15.28 14.04
N GLY A 552 2.14 14.66 14.95
CA GLY A 552 2.19 15.04 16.36
C GLY A 552 2.67 16.49 16.55
N ALA A 553 3.77 16.88 15.91
CA ALA A 553 4.27 18.25 15.96
C ALA A 553 3.27 19.26 15.37
N PHE A 554 2.57 18.90 14.28
CA PHE A 554 1.52 19.73 13.69
C PHE A 554 0.33 19.91 14.65
N THR A 555 -0.17 18.83 15.28
CA THR A 555 -1.24 18.94 16.28
C THR A 555 -0.85 19.78 17.49
N ILE A 556 0.40 19.66 17.96
CA ILE A 556 0.93 20.46 19.06
C ILE A 556 1.07 21.94 18.63
N SER A 557 1.51 22.20 17.39
CA SER A 557 1.63 23.55 16.82
C SER A 557 0.27 24.25 16.70
N MET A 558 -0.78 23.54 16.26
CA MET A 558 -2.14 24.09 16.14
C MET A 558 -2.74 24.48 17.50
N ILE A 559 -2.31 23.80 18.57
CA ILE A 559 -2.81 24.01 19.93
C ILE A 559 -2.00 25.09 20.66
N LEU A 560 -0.69 25.18 20.43
CA LEU A 560 0.17 26.28 20.93
C LEU A 560 -0.20 27.64 20.33
N PHE A 561 -0.73 27.68 19.10
CA PHE A 561 -1.18 28.90 18.43
C PHE A 561 -2.65 29.29 18.72
N LEU A 562 -3.33 28.63 19.67
CA LEU A 562 -4.67 29.03 20.19
C LEU A 562 -5.77 29.18 19.11
N SER A 563 -5.72 28.40 18.02
CA SER A 563 -6.76 28.43 16.98
C SER A 563 -8.10 27.89 17.51
N SER A 564 -9.23 28.43 17.07
CA SER A 564 -10.59 27.93 17.41
C SER A 564 -10.94 26.59 16.72
N GLU A 565 -10.08 26.08 15.86
CA GLU A 565 -10.35 24.95 14.95
C GLU A 565 -9.81 23.59 15.43
N TYR A 566 -9.20 23.54 16.62
CA TYR A 566 -8.61 22.33 17.19
C TYR A 566 -9.61 21.17 17.39
N ILE A 567 -10.89 21.47 17.67
CA ILE A 567 -11.95 20.45 17.83
C ILE A 567 -12.25 19.76 16.50
N SER A 568 -12.35 20.51 15.39
CA SER A 568 -12.55 19.93 14.05
C SER A 568 -11.39 19.02 13.66
N THR A 569 -10.16 19.42 13.99
CA THR A 569 -8.95 18.62 13.74
C THR A 569 -8.98 17.30 14.53
N PHE A 570 -9.40 17.34 15.79
CA PHE A 570 -9.58 16.15 16.63
C PHE A 570 -10.63 15.20 16.06
N CYS A 571 -11.81 15.71 15.67
CA CYS A 571 -12.86 14.91 15.05
C CYS A 571 -12.38 14.28 13.72
N PHE A 572 -11.63 15.02 12.90
CA PHE A 572 -11.03 14.49 11.68
C PHE A 572 -10.08 13.32 11.97
N LEU A 573 -9.21 13.42 12.98
CA LEU A 573 -8.30 12.34 13.38
C LEU A 573 -9.06 11.09 13.85
N ILE A 574 -10.14 11.25 14.62
CA ILE A 574 -11.02 10.14 15.02
C ILE A 574 -11.64 9.48 13.78
N TYR A 575 -12.17 10.28 12.85
CA TYR A 575 -12.76 9.76 11.62
C TYR A 575 -11.74 8.98 10.77
N PHE A 576 -10.55 9.55 10.59
CA PHE A 576 -9.45 8.88 9.87
C PHE A 576 -9.04 7.56 10.52
N LEU A 577 -8.92 7.52 11.85
CA LEU A 577 -8.68 6.26 12.58
C LEU A 577 -9.82 5.26 12.36
N GLY A 578 -11.07 5.72 12.35
CA GLY A 578 -12.25 4.92 12.02
C GLY A 578 -12.14 4.27 10.64
N VAL A 579 -11.78 5.04 9.61
CA VAL A 579 -11.61 4.52 8.23
C VAL A 579 -10.62 3.36 8.19
N LEU A 580 -9.51 3.48 8.92
CA LEU A 580 -8.47 2.46 8.96
C LEU A 580 -8.90 1.21 9.72
N ILE A 581 -9.56 1.36 10.87
CA ILE A 581 -10.10 0.23 11.62
C ILE A 581 -11.11 -0.53 10.76
N PHE A 582 -12.01 0.17 10.08
CA PHE A 582 -12.99 -0.43 9.19
C PHE A 582 -12.35 -1.08 7.95
N TYR A 583 -11.27 -0.52 7.41
CA TYR A 583 -10.46 -1.19 6.39
C TYR A 583 -9.83 -2.48 6.90
N LEU A 584 -9.28 -2.50 8.13
CA LEU A 584 -8.74 -3.71 8.75
C LEU A 584 -9.82 -4.78 8.98
N PHE A 585 -11.01 -4.33 9.39
CA PHE A 585 -12.18 -5.19 9.51
C PHE A 585 -12.62 -5.76 8.16
N PHE A 586 -12.55 -4.98 7.09
CA PHE A 586 -12.87 -5.42 5.74
C PHE A 586 -11.92 -6.51 5.22
N ILE A 587 -10.62 -6.40 5.52
CA ILE A 587 -9.61 -7.39 5.11
C ILE A 587 -9.49 -8.59 6.07
N CYS A 588 -10.27 -8.60 7.15
CA CYS A 588 -10.23 -9.67 8.14
C CYS A 588 -10.63 -11.02 7.49
N LYS A 589 -9.88 -12.09 7.79
CA LYS A 589 -10.16 -13.44 7.26
C LYS A 589 -11.22 -14.20 8.07
N ILE A 590 -11.60 -13.69 9.25
CA ILE A 590 -12.57 -14.35 10.13
C ILE A 590 -13.97 -14.13 9.58
N LYS A 591 -14.58 -15.19 8.99
CA LYS A 591 -15.88 -15.13 8.31
C LYS A 591 -17.00 -14.51 9.16
N LEU A 592 -17.11 -14.90 10.44
CA LEU A 592 -18.12 -14.37 11.36
C LEU A 592 -18.01 -12.85 11.53
N PHE A 593 -16.78 -12.37 11.72
CA PHE A 593 -16.53 -10.95 11.94
C PHE A 593 -16.82 -10.12 10.68
N VAL A 594 -16.44 -10.62 9.51
CA VAL A 594 -16.78 -10.00 8.21
C VAL A 594 -18.30 -9.93 8.02
N PHE A 595 -19.03 -11.00 8.37
CA PHE A 595 -20.48 -11.02 8.30
C PHE A 595 -21.10 -9.95 9.20
N ILE A 596 -20.70 -9.87 10.47
CA ILE A 596 -21.22 -8.90 11.44
C ILE A 596 -20.98 -7.46 10.95
N VAL A 597 -19.76 -7.13 10.54
CA VAL A 597 -19.40 -5.78 10.08
C VAL A 597 -20.20 -5.40 8.83
N ARG A 598 -20.36 -6.33 7.87
CA ARG A 598 -21.19 -6.08 6.69
C ARG A 598 -22.66 -5.90 7.07
N PHE A 599 -23.21 -6.76 7.91
CA PHE A 599 -24.61 -6.66 8.34
C PHE A 599 -24.93 -5.28 8.92
N PHE A 600 -24.12 -4.81 9.89
CA PHE A 600 -24.31 -3.47 10.45
C PHE A 600 -24.09 -2.35 9.44
N ALA A 601 -23.11 -2.48 8.54
CA ALA A 601 -22.92 -1.50 7.46
C ALA A 601 -24.15 -1.41 6.55
N TYR A 602 -24.70 -2.54 6.09
CA TYR A 602 -25.91 -2.54 5.26
C TYR A 602 -27.12 -1.94 6.00
N MET A 603 -27.29 -2.21 7.29
CA MET A 603 -28.35 -1.61 8.11
C MET A 603 -28.20 -0.08 8.19
N ILE A 604 -26.99 0.42 8.46
CA ILE A 604 -26.70 1.86 8.51
C ILE A 604 -26.89 2.50 7.12
N PHE A 605 -26.49 1.81 6.05
CA PHE A 605 -26.66 2.27 4.68
C PHE A 605 -28.14 2.42 4.31
N ILE A 606 -28.98 1.43 4.63
CA ILE A 606 -30.42 1.50 4.42
C ILE A 606 -31.02 2.66 5.23
N ALA A 607 -30.64 2.81 6.50
CA ALA A 607 -31.07 3.96 7.31
C ALA A 607 -30.63 5.30 6.70
N THR A 608 -29.43 5.36 6.12
CA THR A 608 -28.91 6.56 5.45
C THR A 608 -29.73 6.93 4.22
N ILE A 609 -30.09 5.95 3.38
CA ILE A 609 -30.95 6.17 2.21
C ILE A 609 -32.31 6.75 2.62
N ILE A 610 -32.90 6.24 3.70
CA ILE A 610 -34.23 6.64 4.17
C ILE A 610 -34.20 8.02 4.84
N ILE A 611 -33.24 8.28 5.72
CA ILE A 611 -33.25 9.45 6.60
C ILE A 611 -32.56 10.67 5.95
N LYS A 612 -31.36 10.47 5.36
CA LYS A 612 -30.53 11.55 4.79
C LYS A 612 -29.73 11.04 3.57
N PRO A 613 -30.36 10.86 2.40
CA PRO A 613 -29.70 10.33 1.20
C PRO A 613 -28.55 11.22 0.68
N GLN A 614 -28.55 12.51 1.04
CA GLN A 614 -27.49 13.46 0.67
C GLN A 614 -26.09 13.02 1.16
N LEU A 615 -25.99 12.20 2.22
CA LEU A 615 -24.72 11.68 2.74
C LEU A 615 -24.04 10.69 1.79
N ILE A 616 -24.76 10.13 0.82
CA ILE A 616 -24.20 9.26 -0.21
C ILE A 616 -23.39 10.07 -1.23
N ASN A 617 -23.77 11.32 -1.47
CA ASN A 617 -23.05 12.19 -2.40
C ASN A 617 -21.68 12.58 -1.80
N PRO A 618 -20.55 12.19 -2.42
CA PRO A 618 -19.22 12.50 -1.90
C PRO A 618 -18.95 13.99 -1.73
N PHE A 619 -19.63 14.86 -2.48
CA PHE A 619 -19.37 16.29 -2.52
C PHE A 619 -20.34 17.12 -1.69
N ALA A 620 -21.41 16.52 -1.17
CA ALA A 620 -22.43 17.27 -0.43
C ALA A 620 -21.87 17.93 0.84
N GLY A 621 -20.91 17.29 1.52
CA GLY A 621 -20.27 17.87 2.70
C GLY A 621 -19.27 18.99 2.42
N ILE A 622 -18.77 19.08 1.19
CA ILE A 622 -17.83 20.14 0.78
C ILE A 622 -18.59 21.40 0.37
N PHE A 623 -19.63 21.25 -0.46
CA PHE A 623 -20.33 22.38 -1.09
C PHE A 623 -21.66 22.76 -0.41
N SER A 624 -22.17 21.92 0.48
CA SER A 624 -23.50 22.09 1.09
C SER A 624 -23.57 21.48 2.50
N SER A 625 -22.53 21.75 3.32
CA SER A 625 -22.41 21.24 4.69
C SER A 625 -23.58 21.65 5.60
N ASP A 626 -24.11 22.85 5.38
CA ASP A 626 -25.29 23.44 6.03
C ASP A 626 -26.57 22.62 5.79
N LYS A 627 -26.66 21.91 4.66
CA LYS A 627 -27.83 21.10 4.30
C LYS A 627 -27.79 19.67 4.86
N LEU A 628 -26.62 19.20 5.29
CA LEU A 628 -26.45 17.82 5.78
C LEU A 628 -26.99 17.63 7.19
N TYR A 629 -26.90 18.64 8.04
CA TYR A 629 -27.33 18.60 9.44
C TYR A 629 -28.13 19.85 9.77
N GLU A 630 -29.16 19.68 10.60
CA GLU A 630 -29.99 20.80 11.07
C GLU A 630 -29.16 21.75 11.93
N SER A 631 -29.23 23.05 11.64
CA SER A 631 -28.60 24.08 12.47
C SER A 631 -29.26 24.14 13.84
N LYS A 632 -28.46 23.94 14.91
CA LYS A 632 -28.95 24.15 16.28
C LYS A 632 -29.28 25.62 16.52
N PHE A 633 -28.60 26.53 15.83
CA PHE A 633 -28.87 27.97 15.88
C PHE A 633 -30.25 28.32 15.31
N GLU A 634 -30.60 27.82 14.12
CA GLU A 634 -31.93 28.03 13.53
C GLU A 634 -33.05 27.47 14.42
N LYS A 635 -32.83 26.27 14.99
CA LYS A 635 -33.79 25.68 15.93
C LYS A 635 -33.96 26.55 17.17
N ARG A 636 -32.85 27.01 17.77
CA ARG A 636 -32.89 27.89 18.94
C ARG A 636 -33.57 29.21 18.65
N LEU A 637 -33.42 29.75 17.44
CA LEU A 637 -34.07 30.98 17.01
C LEU A 637 -35.60 30.86 16.99
N ASN A 638 -36.13 29.64 16.78
CA ASN A 638 -37.56 29.36 16.84
C ASN A 638 -38.10 29.27 18.28
N ASP A 639 -37.24 28.92 19.25
CA ASP A 639 -37.61 28.82 20.66
C ASP A 639 -37.53 30.18 21.40
N LEU A 640 -36.97 31.22 20.76
CA LEU A 640 -36.84 32.55 21.36
C LEU A 640 -38.15 33.32 21.34
N ASN A 641 -38.36 34.16 22.35
CA ASN A 641 -39.48 35.08 22.37
C ASN A 641 -39.30 36.21 21.33
N THR A 642 -40.42 36.83 20.96
CA THR A 642 -40.52 37.87 19.94
C THR A 642 -39.57 39.05 20.19
N SER A 643 -39.43 39.48 21.45
CA SER A 643 -38.53 40.57 21.83
C SER A 643 -37.05 40.21 21.70
N ALA A 644 -36.64 38.97 22.05
CA ALA A 644 -35.26 38.52 21.86
C ALA A 644 -34.89 38.42 20.37
N ILE A 645 -35.81 37.96 19.51
CA ILE A 645 -35.57 37.89 18.06
C ILE A 645 -35.35 39.29 17.47
N ILE A 646 -36.21 40.26 17.81
CA ILE A 646 -36.05 41.64 17.31
C ILE A 646 -34.77 42.29 17.86
N ASN A 647 -34.46 42.08 19.13
CA ASN A 647 -33.23 42.59 19.73
C ASN A 647 -31.97 41.95 19.10
N LEU A 648 -32.01 40.67 18.70
CA LEU A 648 -30.93 40.02 17.95
C LEU A 648 -30.80 40.55 16.52
N ALA A 649 -31.92 40.81 15.86
CA ALA A 649 -31.92 41.39 14.52
C ALA A 649 -31.30 42.81 14.55
N LYS A 650 -31.71 43.65 15.50
CA LYS A 650 -31.11 44.97 15.77
C LYS A 650 -29.61 44.85 16.08
N LEU A 651 -29.23 43.93 16.96
CA LEU A 651 -27.83 43.69 17.31
C LEU A 651 -27.00 43.28 16.08
N SER A 652 -27.55 42.42 15.21
CA SER A 652 -26.89 42.01 13.97
C SER A 652 -26.67 43.16 12.98
N GLN A 653 -27.44 44.24 13.13
CA GLN A 653 -27.35 45.48 12.35
C GLN A 653 -26.60 46.60 13.08
N LYS A 654 -26.01 46.33 14.26
CA LYS A 654 -25.33 47.31 15.14
C LYS A 654 -26.27 48.37 15.74
N ASP A 655 -27.56 48.08 15.85
CA ASP A 655 -28.52 48.89 16.62
C ASP A 655 -28.62 48.34 18.06
N PHE A 656 -28.31 49.20 19.02
CA PHE A 656 -28.26 48.86 20.45
C PHE A 656 -29.50 49.34 21.22
N ASN A 657 -30.54 49.82 20.53
CA ASN A 657 -31.81 50.21 21.12
C ASN A 657 -32.69 48.99 21.44
N PHE A 658 -32.41 48.35 22.57
CA PHE A 658 -33.13 47.16 23.03
C PHE A 658 -34.47 47.49 23.67
N THR A 659 -35.49 46.75 23.25
CA THR A 659 -36.85 46.83 23.79
C THR A 659 -37.08 45.73 24.82
N LYS A 660 -37.61 46.10 25.99
CA LYS A 660 -37.94 45.15 27.09
C LYS A 660 -39.36 44.58 26.99
N GLU A 661 -40.26 45.31 26.35
CA GLU A 661 -41.67 44.96 26.29
C GLU A 661 -41.97 43.95 25.18
N TYR A 662 -43.06 43.20 25.37
CA TYR A 662 -43.59 42.30 24.35
C TYR A 662 -44.02 43.14 23.13
N ILE A 663 -43.32 42.96 22.02
CA ILE A 663 -43.66 43.64 20.76
C ILE A 663 -44.69 42.77 20.05
N ASN A 664 -45.88 43.31 19.80
CA ASN A 664 -46.88 42.67 18.96
C ASN A 664 -46.51 42.93 17.48
N ILE A 665 -45.78 42.00 16.86
CA ILE A 665 -45.36 42.07 15.45
C ILE A 665 -45.98 40.95 14.64
N SER A 666 -46.17 41.19 13.34
CA SER A 666 -46.73 40.19 12.43
C SER A 666 -45.78 39.00 12.26
N PHE A 667 -46.34 37.83 11.96
CA PHE A 667 -45.57 36.61 11.68
C PHE A 667 -44.58 36.82 10.51
N THR A 668 -44.95 37.64 9.53
CA THR A 668 -44.12 37.97 8.36
C THR A 668 -42.90 38.80 8.75
N GLU A 669 -43.06 39.81 9.62
CA GLU A 669 -41.96 40.62 10.14
C GLU A 669 -41.03 39.82 11.05
N LEU A 670 -41.59 38.92 11.86
CA LEU A 670 -40.82 38.03 12.72
C LEU A 670 -39.93 37.08 11.89
N ASN A 671 -40.48 36.50 10.81
CA ASN A 671 -39.70 35.64 9.92
C ASN A 671 -38.64 36.44 9.16
N SER A 672 -38.95 37.65 8.70
CA SER A 672 -37.96 38.55 8.09
C SER A 672 -36.78 38.84 9.02
N ALA A 673 -37.06 39.12 10.30
CA ALA A 673 -36.04 39.30 11.33
C ALA A 673 -35.19 38.04 11.52
N LYS A 674 -35.79 36.85 11.54
CA LYS A 674 -35.06 35.57 11.63
C LYS A 674 -34.11 35.37 10.43
N THR A 675 -34.58 35.61 9.22
CA THR A 675 -33.77 35.50 7.99
C THR A 675 -32.59 36.47 8.03
N LEU A 676 -32.82 37.68 8.52
CA LEU A 676 -31.79 38.71 8.65
C LEU A 676 -30.73 38.37 9.69
N ILE A 677 -31.12 37.73 10.79
CA ILE A 677 -30.21 37.19 11.80
C ILE A 677 -29.33 36.09 11.21
N ILE A 678 -29.92 35.14 10.46
CA ILE A 678 -29.18 34.05 9.82
C ILE A 678 -28.19 34.61 8.80
N ALA A 679 -28.60 35.57 7.97
CA ALA A 679 -27.73 36.20 6.97
C ALA A 679 -26.54 36.97 7.59
N ASN A 680 -26.70 37.49 8.81
CA ASN A 680 -25.65 38.23 9.53
C ASN A 680 -25.03 37.43 10.70
N LYS A 681 -25.10 36.09 10.66
CA LYS A 681 -24.62 35.18 11.72
C LYS A 681 -23.17 35.45 12.15
N GLU A 682 -22.25 35.70 11.21
CA GLU A 682 -20.84 35.97 11.53
C GLU A 682 -20.65 37.31 12.27
N LYS A 683 -21.30 38.37 11.80
CA LYS A 683 -21.27 39.68 12.48
C LYS A 683 -21.87 39.58 13.88
N LEU A 684 -22.95 38.83 14.02
CA LEU A 684 -23.58 38.57 15.33
C LEU A 684 -22.63 37.81 16.27
N LYS A 685 -21.94 36.77 15.78
CA LYS A 685 -20.90 36.04 16.52
C LYS A 685 -19.78 36.98 16.97
N GLU A 686 -19.29 37.83 16.07
CA GLU A 686 -18.23 38.79 16.37
C GLU A 686 -18.64 39.76 17.48
N ILE A 687 -19.84 40.34 17.39
CA ILE A 687 -20.37 41.25 18.42
C ILE A 687 -20.56 40.51 19.76
N LEU A 688 -21.19 39.34 19.75
CA LEU A 688 -21.45 38.57 20.96
C LEU A 688 -20.16 38.07 21.63
N SER A 689 -19.19 37.58 20.85
CA SER A 689 -17.89 37.10 21.37
C SER A 689 -17.05 38.21 22.00
N LYS A 690 -17.17 39.44 21.50
CA LYS A 690 -16.56 40.63 22.10
C LYS A 690 -17.23 41.03 23.41
N VAL A 691 -18.55 40.90 23.52
CA VAL A 691 -19.33 41.28 24.72
C VAL A 691 -19.20 40.26 25.85
N TYR A 692 -19.13 38.96 25.55
CA TYR A 692 -19.24 37.88 26.53
C TYR A 692 -17.93 37.12 26.82
N ASN A 693 -16.75 37.72 26.58
CA ASN A 693 -15.46 37.06 26.84
C ASN A 693 -15.17 36.92 28.35
N ASP A 694 -15.20 35.68 28.86
CA ASP A 694 -15.11 35.34 30.29
C ASP A 694 -13.85 35.82 31.02
N LYS A 695 -12.75 36.06 30.31
CA LYS A 695 -11.48 36.51 30.91
C LYS A 695 -11.60 37.85 31.66
N TYR A 696 -12.66 38.61 31.42
CA TYR A 696 -12.89 39.94 31.98
C TYR A 696 -14.23 40.05 32.73
N VAL A 697 -15.00 38.97 32.90
CA VAL A 697 -16.37 39.03 33.44
C VAL A 697 -16.43 39.22 34.97
N SER A 698 -15.37 38.85 35.69
CA SER A 698 -15.28 38.94 37.17
C SER A 698 -15.41 40.37 37.70
N ASP A 699 -14.58 41.26 37.17
CA ASP A 699 -14.38 42.59 37.76
C ASP A 699 -15.46 43.57 37.28
N TYR A 700 -15.96 43.39 36.06
CA TYR A 700 -17.05 44.18 35.49
C TYR A 700 -18.42 43.83 36.08
N LYS A 701 -18.65 42.57 36.49
CA LYS A 701 -19.90 42.14 37.15
C LYS A 701 -20.15 42.87 38.48
N LYS A 702 -19.11 43.16 39.26
CA LYS A 702 -19.24 43.90 40.52
C LYS A 702 -19.74 45.32 40.29
N VAL A 703 -19.11 46.01 39.33
CA VAL A 703 -19.38 47.42 39.01
C VAL A 703 -20.76 47.60 38.37
N LEU A 704 -21.16 46.66 37.50
CA LEU A 704 -22.47 46.70 36.85
C LEU A 704 -23.63 46.32 37.77
N ASN A 705 -23.44 45.40 38.72
CA ASN A 705 -24.46 45.08 39.72
C ASN A 705 -24.76 46.27 40.64
N GLU A 706 -23.77 47.12 40.94
CA GLU A 706 -23.98 48.34 41.72
C GLU A 706 -24.71 49.43 40.92
N LEU A 707 -24.47 49.53 39.60
CA LEU A 707 -25.17 50.45 38.69
C LEU A 707 -26.63 50.05 38.42
N GLU A 708 -26.96 48.75 38.47
CA GLU A 708 -28.31 48.24 38.21
C GLU A 708 -29.33 48.63 39.30
N ASN A 709 -28.87 48.92 40.52
CA ASN A 709 -29.73 49.24 41.66
C ASN A 709 -30.04 50.74 41.84
N ASN A 710 -29.40 51.65 41.09
CA ASN A 710 -29.62 53.10 41.23
C ASN A 710 -29.42 53.84 39.89
N THR A 711 -30.51 54.04 39.15
CA THR A 711 -30.49 54.63 37.80
C THR A 711 -30.35 56.17 37.74
N SER A 712 -30.12 56.87 38.85
CA SER A 712 -30.24 58.34 38.89
C SER A 712 -28.99 59.14 39.29
N ASN A 713 -27.78 58.57 39.38
CA ASN A 713 -26.54 59.35 39.41
C ASN A 713 -25.29 58.46 39.28
N VAL A 714 -24.88 58.19 38.04
CA VAL A 714 -23.73 57.30 37.69
C VAL A 714 -22.41 57.83 38.28
N LYS A 715 -22.24 59.15 38.36
CA LYS A 715 -21.04 59.84 38.86
C LYS A 715 -20.74 59.58 40.34
N ASN A 716 -21.75 59.73 41.21
CA ASN A 716 -21.58 59.56 42.66
C ASN A 716 -21.23 58.12 43.04
N ILE A 717 -21.71 57.13 42.28
CA ILE A 717 -21.42 55.71 42.51
C ILE A 717 -19.96 55.38 42.13
N ILE A 718 -19.48 55.89 41.00
CA ILE A 718 -18.08 55.70 40.58
C ILE A 718 -17.12 56.35 41.60
N GLU A 719 -17.47 57.52 42.15
CA GLU A 719 -16.72 58.15 43.25
C GLU A 719 -16.75 57.34 44.55
N GLU A 720 -17.88 56.72 44.90
CA GLU A 720 -17.99 55.91 46.12
C GLU A 720 -17.19 54.59 46.03
N ILE A 721 -17.16 53.95 44.85
CA ILE A 721 -16.40 52.73 44.58
C ILE A 721 -14.88 53.00 44.62
N ASP A 722 -14.44 54.08 43.99
CA ASP A 722 -13.03 54.51 44.00
C ASP A 722 -12.53 54.94 45.39
N ASN A 723 -13.43 55.37 46.28
CA ASN A 723 -13.10 55.75 47.65
C ASN A 723 -13.16 54.56 48.64
N LYS A 724 -13.92 53.48 48.37
CA LYS A 724 -14.00 52.28 49.22
C LYS A 724 -12.92 51.24 48.95
N ASN A 725 -12.43 51.13 47.72
CA ASN A 725 -11.31 50.25 47.36
C ASN A 725 -10.09 51.12 47.06
N ASN A 726 -9.00 50.99 47.81
CA ASN A 726 -7.73 51.72 47.61
C ASN A 726 -7.02 51.46 46.24
N ASN A 727 -7.74 50.97 45.22
CA ASN A 727 -7.27 50.74 43.85
C ASN A 727 -8.31 51.28 42.84
N SER A 728 -7.96 52.36 42.13
CA SER A 728 -8.76 53.08 41.12
C SER A 728 -8.94 52.33 39.78
N VAL A 729 -8.95 51.00 39.82
CA VAL A 729 -8.92 50.15 38.61
C VAL A 729 -10.26 50.21 37.87
N VAL A 730 -11.36 50.35 38.60
CA VAL A 730 -12.74 50.29 38.07
C VAL A 730 -13.09 51.52 37.24
N SER A 731 -12.86 52.71 37.79
CA SER A 731 -13.20 53.96 37.15
C SER A 731 -12.34 54.19 35.89
N ALA A 732 -11.04 53.86 35.95
CA ALA A 732 -10.11 53.99 34.83
C ALA A 732 -10.47 53.05 33.67
N GLN A 733 -11.03 51.88 33.98
CA GLN A 733 -11.58 50.94 32.99
C GLN A 733 -12.88 51.47 32.36
N LEU A 734 -13.80 52.05 33.16
CA LEU A 734 -15.05 52.62 32.65
C LEU A 734 -14.83 53.84 31.74
N ASN A 735 -13.90 54.74 32.08
CA ASN A 735 -13.64 55.94 31.26
C ASN A 735 -13.00 55.58 29.92
N LYS A 736 -12.15 54.54 29.89
CA LYS A 736 -11.61 54.00 28.63
C LYS A 736 -12.71 53.39 27.76
N PHE A 737 -13.75 52.81 28.36
CA PHE A 737 -14.91 52.26 27.64
C PHE A 737 -15.76 53.35 26.96
N LEU A 738 -15.93 54.51 27.62
CA LEU A 738 -16.67 55.65 27.07
C LEU A 738 -15.96 56.37 25.92
N LYS A 739 -14.62 56.32 25.86
CA LYS A 739 -13.82 56.88 24.77
C LYS A 739 -13.78 56.02 23.50
N LEU A 740 -14.36 54.83 23.52
CA LEU A 740 -14.43 53.96 22.33
C LEU A 740 -15.49 54.48 21.36
N ASN A 741 -15.06 54.85 20.15
CA ASN A 741 -15.98 55.25 19.08
C ASN A 741 -16.50 53.99 18.36
N PHE A 742 -17.76 53.61 18.61
CA PHE A 742 -18.36 52.34 18.13
C PHE A 742 -18.55 52.25 16.60
N SER A 743 -18.14 53.27 15.85
CA SER A 743 -18.33 53.39 14.40
C SER A 743 -17.14 52.91 13.54
N GLN A 744 -15.94 52.69 14.11
CA GLN A 744 -14.76 52.27 13.34
C GLN A 744 -14.07 51.02 13.92
N GLU A 745 -13.80 50.07 13.03
CA GLU A 745 -13.38 48.68 13.28
C GLU A 745 -12.01 48.52 13.96
N ILE A 746 -11.17 49.57 13.99
CA ILE A 746 -9.72 49.46 14.22
C ILE A 746 -9.29 49.76 15.67
N ASP A 747 -10.04 50.56 16.44
CA ASP A 747 -9.60 51.02 17.77
C ASP A 747 -9.85 50.05 18.93
N ILE A 748 -10.77 49.09 18.77
CA ILE A 748 -11.09 48.10 19.81
C ILE A 748 -9.88 47.17 20.05
N LEU A 749 -9.17 46.79 18.97
CA LEU A 749 -8.06 45.83 19.04
C LEU A 749 -6.78 46.42 19.63
N TYR A 750 -6.49 47.70 19.34
CA TYR A 750 -5.29 48.38 19.84
C TYR A 750 -5.45 48.82 21.31
N ALA A 751 -6.67 49.15 21.74
CA ALA A 751 -6.97 49.56 23.11
C ALA A 751 -6.98 48.38 24.11
N ILE A 752 -7.51 47.21 23.74
CA ILE A 752 -7.56 46.02 24.62
C ILE A 752 -6.16 45.38 24.78
N LYS A 753 -5.30 45.48 23.76
CA LYS A 753 -3.99 44.84 23.74
C LYS A 753 -2.88 45.68 24.40
N SER A 754 -3.02 47.00 24.46
CA SER A 754 -1.88 47.87 24.79
C SER A 754 -1.70 48.27 26.25
N ASN A 755 -2.70 48.24 27.15
CA ASN A 755 -2.47 48.85 28.48
C ASN A 755 -3.31 48.25 29.63
N PHE A 756 -2.77 47.20 30.27
CA PHE A 756 -3.21 46.71 31.59
C PHE A 756 -2.06 46.73 32.60
N SER A 757 -1.54 47.93 32.83
CA SER A 757 -0.74 48.23 34.02
C SER A 757 -0.83 49.73 34.27
N ILE A 758 -1.02 50.09 35.55
CA ILE A 758 -1.12 51.42 36.18
C ILE A 758 -2.54 51.76 36.64
N SER A 759 -2.70 51.63 37.96
CA SER A 759 -3.73 52.24 38.80
C SER A 759 -3.45 53.74 38.94
N GLU A 760 -4.25 54.59 38.31
CA GLU A 760 -4.23 56.04 38.55
C GLU A 760 -5.65 56.57 38.70
N LYS A 761 -5.86 57.55 39.58
CA LYS A 761 -7.17 58.16 39.88
C LYS A 761 -7.51 59.14 38.74
N LEU A 762 -8.75 59.12 38.23
CA LEU A 762 -9.12 59.94 37.07
C LEU A 762 -9.05 61.44 37.35
N SER A 763 -8.71 62.23 36.33
CA SER A 763 -8.75 63.69 36.41
C SER A 763 -10.21 64.22 36.43
N PRO A 764 -10.47 65.43 36.95
CA PRO A 764 -11.81 66.04 36.98
C PRO A 764 -12.46 66.14 35.58
N GLU A 765 -11.67 66.39 34.54
CA GLU A 765 -12.11 66.44 33.14
C GLU A 765 -12.55 65.06 32.60
N GLN A 766 -11.88 64.01 33.06
CA GLN A 766 -12.22 62.62 32.72
C GLN A 766 -13.50 62.16 33.42
N MET A 767 -13.76 62.67 34.63
CA MET A 767 -15.00 62.43 35.37
C MET A 767 -16.21 63.15 34.77
N ALA A 768 -16.00 64.32 34.14
CA ALA A 768 -17.07 65.05 33.44
C ALA A 768 -17.59 64.31 32.18
N LEU A 769 -16.84 63.37 31.63
CA LEU A 769 -17.23 62.58 30.44
C LEU A 769 -18.41 61.64 30.73
N PHE A 770 -18.61 61.26 31.98
CA PHE A 770 -19.74 60.46 32.45
C PHE A 770 -21.05 61.27 32.62
N ASP A 771 -20.95 62.61 32.62
CA ASP A 771 -22.10 63.52 32.70
C ASP A 771 -22.71 63.81 31.31
N GLN A 772 -22.01 63.45 30.22
CA GLN A 772 -22.51 63.63 28.86
C GLN A 772 -23.63 62.64 28.54
N LYS A 773 -24.73 63.14 27.96
CA LYS A 773 -25.91 62.34 27.59
C LYS A 773 -25.56 61.15 26.67
N ASP A 774 -24.67 61.36 25.70
CA ASP A 774 -24.19 60.31 24.79
C ASP A 774 -23.44 59.18 25.53
N SER A 775 -22.60 59.53 26.51
CA SER A 775 -21.91 58.56 27.38
C SER A 775 -22.89 57.77 28.25
N GLN A 776 -23.90 58.45 28.80
CA GLN A 776 -24.95 57.80 29.60
C GLN A 776 -25.81 56.86 28.74
N ASP A 777 -26.13 57.23 27.51
CA ASP A 777 -26.91 56.41 26.59
C ASP A 777 -26.09 55.20 26.08
N LYS A 778 -24.78 55.34 25.88
CA LYS A 778 -23.84 54.23 25.62
C LYS A 778 -23.75 53.26 26.80
N LEU A 779 -23.60 53.76 28.03
CA LEU A 779 -23.61 52.95 29.25
C LEU A 779 -24.92 52.21 29.44
N LYS A 780 -26.07 52.86 29.19
CA LYS A 780 -27.40 52.21 29.19
C LYS A 780 -27.50 51.12 28.13
N SER A 781 -26.94 51.32 26.95
CA SER A 781 -26.92 50.32 25.86
C SER A 781 -26.10 49.08 26.24
N VAL A 782 -24.96 49.26 26.91
CA VAL A 782 -24.11 48.17 27.44
C VAL A 782 -24.80 47.44 28.59
N LEU A 783 -25.42 48.18 29.52
CA LEU A 783 -26.26 47.63 30.61
C LEU A 783 -27.43 46.81 30.06
N ALA A 784 -28.11 47.30 29.02
CA ALA A 784 -29.20 46.61 28.37
C ALA A 784 -28.71 45.30 27.69
N LEU A 785 -27.57 45.32 27.02
CA LEU A 785 -26.91 44.13 26.47
C LEU A 785 -26.62 43.09 27.56
N LEU A 786 -26.09 43.52 28.71
CA LEU A 786 -25.75 42.65 29.83
C LEU A 786 -26.98 42.09 30.58
N LYS A 787 -28.14 42.75 30.51
CA LYS A 787 -29.42 42.17 31.02
C LYS A 787 -29.91 40.99 30.18
N PHE A 788 -29.58 40.94 28.89
CA PHE A 788 -29.89 39.80 28.02
C PHE A 788 -28.84 38.68 28.08
N LYS A 789 -27.86 38.77 28.99
CA LYS A 789 -26.68 37.90 29.09
C LYS A 789 -26.98 36.40 28.99
N LEU A 790 -27.84 35.87 29.85
CA LEU A 790 -28.18 34.44 29.84
C LEU A 790 -28.78 33.98 28.49
N SER A 791 -29.54 34.86 27.81
CA SER A 791 -30.16 34.53 26.52
C SER A 791 -29.16 34.57 25.36
N PHE A 792 -28.26 35.55 25.34
CA PHE A 792 -27.33 35.78 24.22
C PHE A 792 -26.01 35.01 24.35
N GLU A 793 -25.56 34.72 25.58
CA GLU A 793 -24.42 33.82 25.84
C GLU A 793 -24.72 32.39 25.37
N GLY A 794 -25.94 31.91 25.64
CA GLY A 794 -26.44 30.64 25.10
C GLY A 794 -26.47 30.62 23.57
N ILE A 795 -26.81 31.74 22.93
CA ILE A 795 -26.82 31.86 21.47
C ILE A 795 -25.40 31.84 20.89
N LEU A 796 -24.46 32.58 21.48
CA LEU A 796 -23.06 32.57 21.07
C LEU A 796 -22.46 31.16 21.15
N LYS A 797 -22.76 30.44 22.23
CA LYS A 797 -22.33 29.04 22.39
C LYS A 797 -22.87 28.15 21.28
N ILE A 798 -24.14 28.30 20.92
CA ILE A 798 -24.79 27.52 19.85
C ILE A 798 -24.24 27.89 18.46
N ILE A 799 -23.98 29.17 18.19
CA ILE A 799 -23.35 29.61 16.94
C ILE A 799 -21.97 28.97 16.77
N ASN A 800 -21.15 28.99 17.82
CA ASN A 800 -19.83 28.35 17.82
C ASN A 800 -19.92 26.82 17.62
N GLN A 801 -20.94 26.16 18.18
CA GLN A 801 -21.17 24.73 18.00
C GLN A 801 -21.53 24.36 16.55
N ASP A 802 -22.41 25.15 15.92
CA ASP A 802 -22.78 24.94 14.52
C ASP A 802 -21.56 25.07 13.60
N GLU A 803 -20.71 26.08 13.84
CA GLU A 803 -19.48 26.29 13.06
C GLU A 803 -18.46 25.16 13.25
N ILE A 804 -18.27 24.67 14.48
CA ILE A 804 -17.43 23.49 14.74
C ILE A 804 -17.97 22.28 13.97
N THR A 805 -19.28 22.09 13.99
CA THR A 805 -19.95 20.97 13.30
C THR A 805 -19.76 21.09 11.79
N GLU A 806 -19.98 22.29 11.23
CA GLU A 806 -19.79 22.58 9.81
C GLU A 806 -18.35 22.35 9.36
N ASN A 807 -17.37 22.86 10.11
CA ASN A 807 -15.95 22.67 9.83
C ASN A 807 -15.53 21.20 9.95
N THR A 808 -16.12 20.44 10.87
CA THR A 808 -15.89 18.99 11.01
C THR A 808 -16.45 18.22 9.81
N ILE A 809 -17.66 18.58 9.35
CA ILE A 809 -18.26 17.97 8.16
C ILE A 809 -17.42 18.26 6.92
N LYS A 810 -17.02 19.53 6.71
CA LYS A 810 -16.16 19.93 5.59
C LYS A 810 -14.85 19.14 5.59
N SER A 811 -14.12 19.10 6.71
CA SER A 811 -12.82 18.42 6.80
C SER A 811 -12.94 16.90 6.59
N THR A 812 -13.91 16.24 7.20
CA THR A 812 -14.14 14.79 7.03
C THR A 812 -14.67 14.44 5.65
N SER A 813 -15.47 15.32 5.03
CA SER A 813 -16.02 15.12 3.69
C SER A 813 -14.93 15.05 2.62
N VAL A 814 -13.85 15.84 2.72
CA VAL A 814 -12.72 15.78 1.76
C VAL A 814 -12.12 14.37 1.68
N LEU A 815 -11.85 13.75 2.83
CA LEU A 815 -11.32 12.38 2.86
C LEU A 815 -12.34 11.38 2.31
N TYR A 816 -13.62 11.53 2.67
CA TYR A 816 -14.70 10.70 2.14
C TYR A 816 -14.83 10.82 0.62
N SER A 817 -14.75 12.03 0.05
CA SER A 817 -14.80 12.25 -1.40
C SER A 817 -13.64 11.55 -2.12
N ILE A 818 -12.42 11.65 -1.59
CA ILE A 818 -11.24 10.97 -2.17
C ILE A 818 -11.47 9.45 -2.18
N ILE A 819 -11.93 8.88 -1.08
CA ILE A 819 -12.19 7.43 -0.96
C ILE A 819 -13.28 6.99 -1.95
N LEU A 820 -14.40 7.72 -2.02
CA LEU A 820 -15.47 7.39 -2.96
C LEU A 820 -15.05 7.56 -4.42
N LEU A 821 -14.24 8.56 -4.74
CA LEU A 821 -13.73 8.75 -6.11
C LEU A 821 -12.84 7.57 -6.54
N LEU A 822 -12.00 7.04 -5.63
CA LEU A 822 -11.23 5.82 -5.86
C LEU A 822 -12.13 4.57 -6.01
N CYS A 823 -13.24 4.50 -5.25
CA CYS A 823 -14.23 3.43 -5.38
C CYS A 823 -14.94 3.51 -6.73
N ILE A 824 -15.39 4.69 -7.15
CA ILE A 824 -16.04 4.94 -8.44
C ILE A 824 -15.08 4.64 -9.59
N PHE A 825 -13.82 5.07 -9.50
CA PHE A 825 -12.79 4.73 -10.48
C PHE A 825 -12.61 3.21 -10.60
N SER A 826 -12.62 2.52 -9.47
CA SER A 826 -12.55 1.05 -9.45
C SER A 826 -13.79 0.43 -10.09
N LEU A 827 -14.99 0.90 -9.75
CA LEU A 827 -16.24 0.45 -10.37
C LEU A 827 -16.25 0.68 -11.87
N GLN A 828 -15.81 1.85 -12.33
CA GLN A 828 -15.73 2.17 -13.76
C GLN A 828 -14.76 1.24 -14.49
N LYS A 829 -13.58 0.98 -13.89
CA LYS A 829 -12.63 0.00 -14.45
C LYS A 829 -13.23 -1.40 -14.52
N THR A 830 -13.91 -1.85 -13.46
CA THR A 830 -14.58 -3.16 -13.46
C THR A 830 -15.72 -3.21 -14.47
N ALA A 831 -16.54 -2.16 -14.58
CA ALA A 831 -17.66 -2.09 -15.51
C ALA A 831 -17.20 -2.05 -16.98
N ARG A 832 -16.15 -1.29 -17.31
CA ARG A 832 -15.55 -1.30 -18.66
C ARG A 832 -14.97 -2.67 -19.01
N LYS A 833 -14.42 -3.38 -18.03
CA LYS A 833 -13.82 -4.70 -18.21
C LYS A 833 -14.88 -5.81 -18.33
N ASN A 834 -16.01 -5.68 -17.63
CA ASN A 834 -17.14 -6.63 -17.67
C ASN A 834 -18.22 -6.25 -18.69
N SER A 835 -18.00 -5.19 -19.45
CA SER A 835 -18.88 -4.78 -20.55
C SER A 835 -18.77 -5.79 -21.68
N ILE A 836 -19.86 -6.52 -21.91
CA ILE A 836 -20.08 -7.35 -23.12
C ILE A 836 -20.13 -6.46 -24.37
N VAL A 837 -20.29 -5.15 -24.21
CA VAL A 837 -20.24 -4.19 -25.31
C VAL A 837 -18.79 -3.86 -25.61
N PRO A 838 -18.26 -4.22 -26.81
CA PRO A 838 -16.90 -3.90 -27.19
C PRO A 838 -16.73 -2.38 -27.25
N SER A 839 -15.55 -1.91 -26.82
CA SER A 839 -15.08 -0.54 -27.04
C SER A 839 -14.77 -0.28 -28.50
#